data_AF-A0A0B3BNR8-F1
#
_entry.id   AF-A0A0B3BNR8-F1
#
_cell.length_a   1.000
_cell.length_b   1.000
_cell.length_c   1.000
_cell.angle_alpha   90.00
_cell.angle_beta   90.00
_cell.angle_gamma   90.00
#
_symmetry.space_group_name_H-M   'P 1'
#
loop_
_entity.id
_entity.type
_entity.pdbx_description
1 polymer ?
#
loop_
_entity_poly.entity_id
_entity_poly.type
_entity_poly.pdbx_seq_one_letter_code
_entity_poly.pdbx_strand_id
1 'polypeptide(L)'
;MAQNTLSDIFGSNVFNDSVMRERLPKATYKALRKTIDEGIPLEPAVAEVVANAMKDWAIEKGATHFTHWFQPLTGMTAEKRDSFISPTQDGRVIAEFSGKELIKGEPDASSFPSGGLRATFEARGYTAWDCTSPAFIKDDTLYIPTAFFSYTGEALDLKIPLLRSMEALSKQALRVLRLFGNTTAKKVITTVGPEQEYFLIDKKMYDKRKDLILTGRTLFGARSPKGQEMEDHYFASIKERISAFMKDLDAELWKLGVPAKTKHNEVAPAQHELATVYNTANIASDHNQLTMELMRKIALRHGLVCLLHEKPFAGVNGSGKHINWSMSTDDGQNLLDPGHTPHDNAQFLVFLCAVIKAIDEYADLVRVAAATPGNDHRLGANEAPPAIVSVFLGEQLTDILEQIENGGATTSKQGGVLKVGVSTLPALPKDSTDRNRTSPFAFTGNKFEFRMVGSSASIATANFILNTIVAEALSQIADRLEKADNFDEELQLLLKEIVEKHKRIIFNGNNYSEEWVKEAEKRGLPNIRSSVEAIPALIKEKNVKLMEKHGVLNKAELESRYEISLENYVKTINIEALTMLDIAKRQILPAAVNFATKIAESINSVKATGLNVDISAQTGLLEEVSSLISEFKKNISELENAVNEASNMNSDSYSKACYYRDVVFTKMGILREIGDKLESIVDAELWPLPTYADMLFNI
;
A
#
# COMPACT_ATOMS: atom_id res chain seq x y z
N MET A 1 -11.75 37.31 -8.74
CA MET A 1 -10.68 36.32 -8.99
C MET A 1 -11.20 35.40 -10.07
N ALA A 2 -10.49 35.23 -11.19
CA ALA A 2 -10.91 34.30 -12.23
C ALA A 2 -11.01 32.90 -11.61
N GLN A 3 -12.14 32.21 -11.82
CA GLN A 3 -12.25 30.80 -11.46
C GLN A 3 -11.31 30.03 -12.38
N ASN A 4 -10.14 29.63 -11.87
CA ASN A 4 -9.26 28.73 -12.59
C ASN A 4 -10.03 27.44 -12.90
N THR A 5 -10.06 27.04 -14.17
CA THR A 5 -10.68 25.79 -14.59
C THR A 5 -9.79 24.61 -14.21
N LEU A 6 -10.33 23.38 -14.19
CA LEU A 6 -9.52 22.18 -13.94
C LEU A 6 -8.33 22.08 -14.91
N SER A 7 -8.55 22.44 -16.18
CA SER A 7 -7.50 22.51 -17.20
C SER A 7 -6.40 23.51 -16.89
N ASP A 8 -6.70 24.61 -16.20
CA ASP A 8 -5.69 25.64 -15.87
C ASP A 8 -4.80 25.20 -14.69
N ILE A 9 -5.35 24.40 -13.76
CA ILE A 9 -4.62 23.95 -12.57
C ILE A 9 -3.91 22.62 -12.78
N PHE A 10 -4.40 21.76 -13.68
CA PHE A 10 -3.86 20.40 -13.80
C PHE A 10 -2.40 20.41 -14.26
N GLY A 11 -1.51 19.84 -13.45
CA GLY A 11 -0.08 19.82 -13.69
C GLY A 11 0.59 21.20 -13.66
N SER A 12 -0.07 22.23 -13.12
CA SER A 12 0.46 23.60 -13.11
C SER A 12 1.76 23.73 -12.32
N ASN A 13 2.02 22.84 -11.38
CA ASN A 13 3.24 22.80 -10.56
C ASN A 13 4.18 21.66 -10.98
N VAL A 14 4.07 21.18 -12.22
CA VAL A 14 4.90 20.09 -12.75
C VAL A 14 5.70 20.61 -13.94
N PHE A 15 6.99 20.29 -14.00
CA PHE A 15 7.86 20.54 -15.15
C PHE A 15 7.57 19.49 -16.25
N ASN A 16 6.33 19.51 -16.73
CA ASN A 16 5.78 18.52 -17.65
C ASN A 16 6.25 18.75 -19.11
N ASP A 17 5.82 17.87 -20.03
CA ASP A 17 6.23 17.94 -21.45
C ASP A 17 5.93 19.29 -22.12
N SER A 18 4.80 19.92 -21.77
CA SER A 18 4.43 21.23 -22.30
C SER A 18 5.41 22.31 -21.83
N VAL A 19 5.71 22.34 -20.54
CA VAL A 19 6.67 23.29 -19.95
C VAL A 19 8.08 23.04 -20.52
N MET A 20 8.50 21.77 -20.61
CA MET A 20 9.78 21.40 -21.21
C MET A 20 9.88 21.89 -22.65
N ARG A 21 8.82 21.75 -23.46
CA ARG A 21 8.80 22.19 -24.86
C ARG A 21 8.84 23.71 -25.02
N GLU A 22 8.21 24.43 -24.10
CA GLU A 22 8.18 25.90 -24.08
C GLU A 22 9.55 26.48 -23.65
N ARG A 23 10.17 25.87 -22.64
CA ARG A 23 11.36 26.43 -21.96
C ARG A 23 12.68 25.95 -22.53
N LEU A 24 12.76 24.73 -23.04
CA LEU A 24 14.01 24.14 -23.50
C LEU A 24 14.29 24.47 -24.98
N PRO A 25 15.55 24.73 -25.36
CA PRO A 25 15.93 24.78 -26.77
C PRO A 25 15.52 23.50 -27.50
N LYS A 26 15.08 23.62 -28.75
CA LYS A 26 14.54 22.50 -29.55
C LYS A 26 15.45 21.27 -29.60
N ALA A 27 16.77 21.48 -29.67
CA ALA A 27 17.75 20.38 -29.66
C ALA A 27 17.81 19.67 -28.29
N THR A 28 17.90 20.44 -27.20
CA THR A 28 17.90 19.94 -25.82
C THR A 28 16.60 19.19 -25.49
N TYR A 29 15.43 19.75 -25.87
CA TYR A 29 14.14 19.08 -25.68
C TYR A 29 14.11 17.72 -26.38
N LYS A 30 14.53 17.65 -27.65
CA LYS A 30 14.58 16.38 -28.40
C LYS A 30 15.54 15.38 -27.77
N ALA A 31 16.70 15.83 -27.30
CA ALA A 31 17.68 14.97 -26.63
C ALA A 31 17.11 14.40 -25.31
N LEU A 32 16.51 15.26 -24.48
CA LEU A 32 15.86 14.83 -23.23
C LEU A 32 14.70 13.87 -23.49
N ARG A 33 13.86 14.14 -24.49
CA ARG A 33 12.78 13.21 -24.90
C ARG A 33 13.33 11.86 -25.33
N LYS A 34 14.42 11.84 -26.09
CA LYS A 34 15.09 10.60 -26.48
C LYS A 34 15.57 9.81 -25.26
N THR A 35 16.19 10.47 -24.29
CA THR A 35 16.56 9.87 -22.99
C THR A 35 15.36 9.22 -22.28
N ILE A 36 14.23 9.94 -22.19
CA ILE A 36 13.01 9.45 -21.52
C ILE A 36 12.35 8.30 -22.30
N ASP A 37 12.28 8.43 -23.62
CA ASP A 37 11.51 7.50 -24.46
C ASP A 37 12.27 6.20 -24.74
N GLU A 38 13.60 6.28 -24.89
CA GLU A 38 14.50 5.16 -25.21
C GLU A 38 15.28 4.62 -23.99
N GLY A 39 15.25 5.29 -22.84
CA GLY A 39 15.95 4.85 -21.63
C GLY A 39 17.48 4.97 -21.71
N ILE A 40 18.00 5.88 -22.53
CA ILE A 40 19.46 6.08 -22.69
C ILE A 40 20.01 7.07 -21.65
N PRO A 41 21.30 7.02 -21.29
CA PRO A 41 21.91 7.97 -20.35
C PRO A 41 21.74 9.44 -20.77
N LEU A 42 21.51 10.32 -19.80
CA LEU A 42 21.42 11.76 -20.02
C LEU A 42 22.80 12.37 -20.25
N GLU A 43 22.99 13.08 -21.36
CA GLU A 43 24.24 13.77 -21.66
C GLU A 43 24.47 14.95 -20.69
N PRO A 44 25.68 15.13 -20.12
CA PRO A 44 25.95 16.22 -19.16
C PRO A 44 25.63 17.62 -19.69
N ALA A 45 25.89 17.86 -20.99
CA ALA A 45 25.58 19.14 -21.63
C ALA A 45 24.07 19.41 -21.72
N VAL A 46 23.26 18.35 -21.92
CA VAL A 46 21.79 18.45 -21.91
C VAL A 46 21.31 18.76 -20.50
N ALA A 47 21.88 18.08 -19.49
CA ALA A 47 21.52 18.29 -18.09
C ALA A 47 21.80 19.72 -17.61
N GLU A 48 22.89 20.35 -18.03
CA GLU A 48 23.22 21.73 -17.66
C GLU A 48 22.14 22.71 -18.13
N VAL A 49 21.70 22.58 -19.39
CA VAL A 49 20.64 23.42 -19.96
C VAL A 49 19.30 23.15 -19.28
N VAL A 50 19.00 21.88 -18.99
CA VAL A 50 17.75 21.49 -18.31
C VAL A 50 17.72 22.02 -16.88
N ALA A 51 18.81 21.92 -16.12
CA ALA A 51 18.91 22.42 -14.75
C ALA A 51 18.65 23.93 -14.70
N ASN A 52 19.29 24.70 -15.59
CA ASN A 52 19.09 26.14 -15.65
C ASN A 52 17.63 26.51 -15.95
N ALA A 53 17.02 25.89 -16.97
CA ALA A 53 15.62 26.13 -17.33
C ALA A 53 14.62 25.70 -16.23
N MET A 54 14.91 24.57 -15.55
CA MET A 54 14.08 24.06 -14.45
C MET A 54 14.16 24.98 -13.23
N LYS A 55 15.35 25.50 -12.91
CA LYS A 55 15.56 26.48 -11.85
C LYS A 55 14.80 27.78 -12.12
N ASP A 56 14.94 28.35 -13.32
CA ASP A 56 14.27 29.60 -13.67
C ASP A 56 12.73 29.45 -13.61
N TRP A 57 12.21 28.34 -14.15
CA TRP A 57 10.79 27.98 -14.01
C TRP A 57 10.36 27.86 -12.54
N ALA A 58 11.20 27.25 -11.70
CA ALA A 58 10.90 27.06 -10.29
C ALA A 58 10.89 28.39 -9.51
N ILE A 59 11.89 29.25 -9.72
CA ILE A 59 11.99 30.57 -9.10
C ILE A 59 10.82 31.47 -9.50
N GLU A 60 10.40 31.44 -10.77
CA GLU A 60 9.20 32.17 -11.23
C GLU A 60 7.92 31.75 -10.50
N LYS A 61 7.87 30.50 -10.03
CA LYS A 61 6.78 29.96 -9.22
C LYS A 61 6.99 30.14 -7.71
N GLY A 62 8.02 30.89 -7.30
CA GLY A 62 8.32 31.21 -5.92
C GLY A 62 9.26 30.22 -5.22
N ALA A 63 9.81 29.22 -5.93
CA ALA A 63 10.71 28.26 -5.31
C ALA A 63 12.04 28.92 -4.91
N THR A 64 12.46 28.66 -3.67
CA THR A 64 13.73 29.17 -3.11
C THR A 64 14.76 28.05 -2.90
N HIS A 65 14.28 26.81 -2.85
CA HIS A 65 15.07 25.61 -2.60
C HIS A 65 14.81 24.56 -3.67
N PHE A 66 15.70 23.58 -3.77
CA PHE A 66 15.48 22.33 -4.46
C PHE A 66 15.78 21.14 -3.55
N THR A 67 15.30 19.97 -3.92
CA THR A 67 15.57 18.72 -3.22
C THR A 67 15.55 17.52 -4.16
N HIS A 68 16.45 16.57 -3.88
CA HIS A 68 16.37 15.22 -4.40
C HIS A 68 15.34 14.46 -3.57
N TRP A 69 14.23 14.09 -4.21
CA TRP A 69 13.11 13.41 -3.58
C TRP A 69 13.16 11.93 -3.91
N PHE A 70 13.26 11.07 -2.90
CA PHE A 70 13.43 9.63 -3.08
C PHE A 70 12.63 8.84 -2.05
N GLN A 71 12.49 7.53 -2.29
CA GLN A 71 11.68 6.61 -1.48
C GLN A 71 12.56 5.54 -0.81
N PRO A 72 13.24 5.84 0.32
CA PRO A 72 14.09 4.87 1.00
C PRO A 72 13.29 3.68 1.55
N LEU A 73 13.99 2.67 2.06
CA LEU A 73 13.41 1.44 2.62
C LEU A 73 12.57 1.63 3.91
N THR A 74 12.28 2.87 4.29
CA THR A 74 11.31 3.22 5.34
C THR A 74 9.87 3.12 4.87
N GLY A 75 9.62 3.07 3.55
CA GLY A 75 8.28 3.08 2.95
C GLY A 75 7.67 4.47 2.77
N MET A 76 8.33 5.51 3.28
CA MET A 76 7.97 6.92 3.11
C MET A 76 8.98 7.62 2.20
N THR A 77 8.70 8.87 1.84
CA THR A 77 9.62 9.72 1.08
C THR A 77 10.63 10.42 1.99
N ALA A 78 11.78 10.76 1.42
CA ALA A 78 12.82 11.55 2.08
C ALA A 78 13.26 12.70 1.17
N GLU A 79 13.68 13.79 1.80
CA GLU A 79 14.11 15.02 1.14
C GLU A 79 15.17 15.74 1.98
N LYS A 80 16.12 16.40 1.30
CA LYS A 80 17.04 17.38 1.87
C LYS A 80 16.93 18.67 1.05
N ARG A 81 16.58 19.78 1.69
CA ARG A 81 16.37 21.06 0.99
C ARG A 81 17.65 21.86 0.94
N ASP A 82 18.12 22.11 -0.27
CA ASP A 82 19.27 22.97 -0.56
C ASP A 82 18.77 24.24 -1.24
N SER A 83 19.26 25.40 -0.81
CA SER A 83 18.87 26.68 -1.44
C SER A 83 19.56 26.84 -2.78
N PHE A 84 18.95 27.58 -3.72
CA PHE A 84 19.64 27.97 -4.97
C PHE A 84 20.79 28.97 -4.76
N ILE A 85 21.03 29.43 -3.53
CA ILE A 85 22.03 30.46 -3.23
C ILE A 85 23.45 29.92 -3.46
N SER A 86 24.20 30.61 -4.32
CA SER A 86 25.62 30.41 -4.55
C SER A 86 26.36 31.74 -4.30
N PRO A 87 27.31 31.80 -3.35
CA PRO A 87 28.08 33.01 -3.07
C PRO A 87 29.11 33.26 -4.16
N THR A 88 29.17 34.49 -4.64
CA THR A 88 30.16 34.92 -5.63
C THR A 88 31.39 35.52 -4.94
N GLN A 89 32.51 35.59 -5.67
CA GLN A 89 33.80 36.07 -5.13
C GLN A 89 33.76 37.51 -4.58
N ASP A 90 32.80 38.32 -5.04
CA ASP A 90 32.62 39.70 -4.59
C ASP A 90 31.64 39.86 -3.40
N GLY A 91 31.17 38.73 -2.83
CA GLY A 91 30.26 38.70 -1.69
C GLY A 91 28.78 38.85 -2.04
N ARG A 92 28.41 38.96 -3.32
CA ARG A 92 27.00 38.90 -3.76
C ARG A 92 26.51 37.46 -3.84
N VAL A 93 25.19 37.28 -3.76
CA VAL A 93 24.52 36.00 -3.91
C VAL A 93 23.85 35.93 -5.28
N ILE A 94 24.04 34.81 -5.98
CA ILE A 94 23.31 34.47 -7.20
C ILE A 94 22.49 33.19 -6.99
N ALA A 95 21.46 33.01 -7.80
CA ALA A 95 20.71 31.75 -7.85
C ALA A 95 21.33 30.81 -8.91
N GLU A 96 21.92 29.71 -8.46
CA GLU A 96 22.58 28.71 -9.27
C GLU A 96 21.97 27.33 -9.04
N PHE A 97 21.89 26.54 -10.12
CA PHE A 97 21.51 25.14 -10.08
C PHE A 97 22.14 24.47 -11.30
N SER A 98 23.18 23.66 -11.06
CA SER A 98 23.99 23.07 -12.12
C SER A 98 23.42 21.73 -12.62
N GLY A 99 23.80 21.32 -13.83
CA GLY A 99 23.49 19.99 -14.36
C GLY A 99 24.05 18.87 -13.48
N LYS A 100 25.18 19.12 -12.80
CA LYS A 100 25.78 18.19 -11.85
C LYS A 100 24.87 17.94 -10.64
N GLU A 101 24.30 18.99 -10.07
CA GLU A 101 23.37 18.91 -8.93
C GLU A 101 22.01 18.35 -9.36
N LEU A 102 21.60 18.55 -10.62
CA LEU A 102 20.40 17.92 -11.16
C LEU A 102 20.57 16.41 -11.30
N ILE A 103 21.66 15.96 -11.95
CA ILE A 103 21.85 14.52 -12.22
C ILE A 103 22.08 13.75 -10.91
N LYS A 104 22.82 14.33 -9.96
CA LYS A 104 23.30 13.60 -8.79
C LYS A 104 23.23 14.43 -7.51
N GLY A 105 22.66 13.83 -6.47
CA GLY A 105 22.79 14.29 -5.09
C GLY A 105 23.64 13.34 -4.24
N GLU A 106 24.06 13.82 -3.07
CA GLU A 106 24.81 13.04 -2.07
C GLU A 106 24.15 13.23 -0.70
N PRO A 107 23.12 12.42 -0.35
CA PRO A 107 22.56 12.40 0.99
C PRO A 107 23.41 11.55 1.95
N ASP A 108 23.23 11.80 3.25
CA ASP A 108 23.70 10.89 4.29
C ASP A 108 22.79 9.66 4.35
N ALA A 109 23.36 8.53 3.97
CA ALA A 109 22.71 7.25 3.88
C ALA A 109 22.93 6.36 5.12
N SER A 110 23.67 6.81 6.14
CA SER A 110 23.91 6.05 7.38
C SER A 110 22.65 5.93 8.27
N SER A 111 21.75 6.91 8.19
CA SER A 111 20.56 6.99 9.04
C SER A 111 19.34 6.28 8.46
N PHE A 112 19.41 5.81 7.21
CA PHE A 112 18.33 5.03 6.60
C PHE A 112 18.51 3.54 6.90
N PRO A 113 17.41 2.76 7.02
CA PRO A 113 17.49 1.32 7.14
C PRO A 113 18.26 0.71 5.98
N SER A 114 19.35 -0.01 6.29
CA SER A 114 20.25 -0.62 5.30
C SER A 114 20.33 -2.14 5.41
N GLY A 115 19.77 -2.74 6.46
CA GLY A 115 19.75 -4.19 6.65
C GLY A 115 21.14 -4.83 6.62
N GLY A 116 22.16 -4.12 7.11
CA GLY A 116 23.55 -4.59 7.11
C GLY A 116 24.33 -4.33 5.83
N LEU A 117 23.72 -3.76 4.77
CA LEU A 117 24.45 -3.34 3.55
C LEU A 117 25.46 -2.21 3.81
N ARG A 118 25.36 -1.55 4.96
CA ARG A 118 26.24 -0.45 5.35
C ARG A 118 26.64 -0.55 6.80
N ALA A 119 27.91 -0.29 7.08
CA ALA A 119 28.35 -0.11 8.45
C ALA A 119 27.89 1.26 8.97
N THR A 120 27.66 1.38 10.28
CA THR A 120 27.16 2.60 10.93
C THR A 120 28.09 3.81 10.81
N PHE A 121 29.38 3.59 10.51
CA PHE A 121 30.36 4.66 10.27
C PHE A 121 30.44 5.10 8.79
N GLU A 122 29.74 4.43 7.88
CA GLU A 122 29.75 4.75 6.46
C GLU A 122 28.51 5.58 6.10
N ALA A 123 28.73 6.86 5.75
CA ALA A 123 27.64 7.82 5.53
C ALA A 123 27.25 8.03 4.06
N ARG A 124 28.17 7.92 3.09
CA ARG A 124 27.88 8.27 1.68
C ARG A 124 26.82 7.41 1.00
N GLY A 125 25.77 8.03 0.45
CA GLY A 125 24.89 7.44 -0.57
C GLY A 125 24.76 8.38 -1.76
N TYR A 126 24.17 7.92 -2.85
CA TYR A 126 24.00 8.72 -4.06
C TYR A 126 22.56 8.70 -4.53
N THR A 127 22.04 9.87 -4.89
CA THR A 127 20.77 9.97 -5.63
C THR A 127 21.06 10.22 -7.11
N ALA A 128 20.23 9.67 -7.98
CA ALA A 128 20.27 9.92 -9.41
C ALA A 128 18.88 10.35 -9.90
N TRP A 129 18.80 11.44 -10.68
CA TRP A 129 17.52 11.90 -11.20
C TRP A 129 16.89 10.87 -12.13
N ASP A 130 15.65 10.49 -11.82
CA ASP A 130 14.79 9.74 -12.73
C ASP A 130 14.04 10.71 -13.65
N CYS A 131 14.60 10.95 -14.83
CA CYS A 131 13.99 11.81 -15.83
C CYS A 131 12.67 11.28 -16.42
N THR A 132 12.30 10.02 -16.17
CA THR A 132 11.00 9.46 -16.56
C THR A 132 9.87 9.89 -15.62
N SER A 133 10.21 10.47 -14.46
CA SER A 133 9.29 11.11 -13.54
C SER A 133 9.53 12.63 -13.50
N PRO A 134 8.52 13.46 -13.81
CA PRO A 134 8.73 14.90 -13.95
C PRO A 134 9.00 15.57 -12.60
N ALA A 135 9.91 16.54 -12.60
CA ALA A 135 10.12 17.40 -11.44
C ALA A 135 8.87 18.24 -11.16
N PHE A 136 8.63 18.58 -9.89
CA PHE A 136 7.46 19.32 -9.47
C PHE A 136 7.79 20.35 -8.38
N ILE A 137 6.87 21.27 -8.11
CA ILE A 137 7.03 22.29 -7.07
C ILE A 137 5.97 22.07 -6.01
N LYS A 138 6.42 22.04 -4.76
CA LYS A 138 5.59 21.94 -3.57
C LYS A 138 6.26 22.75 -2.47
N ASP A 139 5.49 23.52 -1.71
CA ASP A 139 6.01 24.31 -0.57
C ASP A 139 7.26 25.15 -0.89
N ASP A 140 7.18 25.94 -1.97
CA ASP A 140 8.26 26.84 -2.42
C ASP A 140 9.61 26.12 -2.63
N THR A 141 9.56 24.84 -2.98
CA THR A 141 10.71 23.98 -3.19
C THR A 141 10.53 23.17 -4.49
N LEU A 142 11.59 23.09 -5.30
CA LEU A 142 11.66 22.22 -6.47
C LEU A 142 12.02 20.79 -6.05
N TYR A 143 11.16 19.84 -6.38
CA TYR A 143 11.33 18.42 -6.10
C TYR A 143 11.79 17.68 -7.35
N ILE A 144 12.88 16.95 -7.23
CA ILE A 144 13.49 16.17 -8.32
C ILE A 144 13.35 14.69 -7.94
N PRO A 145 12.45 13.92 -8.60
CA PRO A 145 12.29 12.50 -8.32
C PRO A 145 13.57 11.71 -8.62
N THR A 146 14.08 10.97 -7.65
CA THR A 146 15.40 10.34 -7.74
C THR A 146 15.39 8.90 -7.26
N ALA A 147 16.27 8.10 -7.87
CA ALA A 147 16.67 6.79 -7.42
C ALA A 147 17.81 6.91 -6.40
N PHE A 148 17.83 6.08 -5.35
CA PHE A 148 18.79 6.18 -4.25
C PHE A 148 19.61 4.90 -4.03
N PHE A 149 20.92 5.05 -4.13
CA PHE A 149 21.93 3.98 -4.11
C PHE A 149 22.83 4.07 -2.88
N SER A 150 23.34 2.92 -2.45
CA SER A 150 24.49 2.84 -1.56
C SER A 150 25.76 3.38 -2.24
N TYR A 151 26.84 3.49 -1.48
CA TYR A 151 28.17 3.79 -2.03
C TYR A 151 28.68 2.71 -3.01
N THR A 152 28.31 1.45 -2.78
CA THR A 152 28.74 0.26 -3.54
C THR A 152 27.78 -0.10 -4.70
N GLY A 153 26.64 0.58 -4.82
CA GLY A 153 25.72 0.49 -5.96
C GLY A 153 24.46 -0.35 -5.72
N GLU A 154 24.25 -0.88 -4.51
CA GLU A 154 23.01 -1.54 -4.11
C GLU A 154 21.85 -0.55 -3.98
N ALA A 155 20.64 -1.02 -4.30
CA ALA A 155 19.40 -0.27 -4.21
C ALA A 155 18.95 -0.11 -2.75
N LEU A 156 19.04 1.11 -2.22
CA LEU A 156 18.56 1.48 -0.87
C LEU A 156 17.18 2.14 -0.89
N ASP A 157 16.41 1.90 -1.96
CA ASP A 157 15.12 2.52 -2.20
C ASP A 157 14.09 1.54 -2.78
N LEU A 158 12.88 2.04 -3.01
CA LEU A 158 11.82 1.26 -3.66
C LEU A 158 11.71 1.53 -5.17
N LYS A 159 12.38 2.57 -5.67
CA LYS A 159 12.24 3.04 -7.05
C LYS A 159 13.16 2.29 -8.02
N ILE A 160 14.40 2.00 -7.63
CA ILE A 160 15.34 1.21 -8.45
C ILE A 160 14.79 -0.18 -8.78
N PRO A 161 14.30 -0.99 -7.80
CA PRO A 161 13.76 -2.31 -8.12
C PRO A 161 12.51 -2.21 -8.99
N LEU A 162 11.69 -1.17 -8.80
CA LEU A 162 10.53 -0.92 -9.63
C LEU A 162 10.94 -0.67 -11.09
N LEU A 163 11.86 0.26 -11.35
CA LEU A 163 12.36 0.54 -12.70
C LEU A 163 12.97 -0.69 -13.37
N ARG A 164 13.86 -1.42 -12.66
CA ARG A 164 14.46 -2.68 -13.15
C ARG A 164 13.40 -3.73 -13.49
N SER A 165 12.36 -3.88 -12.66
CA SER A 165 11.29 -4.83 -12.91
C SER A 165 10.42 -4.47 -14.13
N MET A 166 10.23 -3.17 -14.39
CA MET A 166 9.50 -2.69 -15.56
C MET A 166 10.27 -3.02 -16.85
N GLU A 167 11.60 -2.82 -16.84
CA GLU A 167 12.47 -3.22 -17.95
C GLU A 167 12.48 -4.74 -18.16
N ALA A 168 12.58 -5.52 -17.07
CA ALA A 168 12.54 -6.98 -17.12
C ALA A 168 11.24 -7.50 -17.75
N LEU A 169 10.08 -7.00 -17.29
CA LEU A 169 8.80 -7.37 -17.87
C LEU A 169 8.71 -6.94 -19.33
N SER A 170 9.09 -5.70 -19.66
CA SER A 170 9.07 -5.17 -21.02
C SER A 170 9.85 -6.06 -21.98
N LYS A 171 11.08 -6.45 -21.59
CA LYS A 171 11.94 -7.33 -22.38
C LYS A 171 11.28 -8.67 -22.69
N GLN A 172 10.71 -9.35 -21.68
CA GLN A 172 10.14 -10.68 -21.88
C GLN A 172 8.78 -10.63 -22.58
N ALA A 173 7.96 -9.61 -22.29
CA ALA A 173 6.70 -9.39 -22.99
C ALA A 173 6.91 -9.10 -24.48
N LEU A 174 7.93 -8.31 -24.85
CA LEU A 174 8.27 -8.05 -26.25
C LEU A 174 8.68 -9.34 -26.99
N ARG A 175 9.42 -10.25 -26.35
CA ARG A 175 9.76 -11.55 -26.96
C ARG A 175 8.52 -12.34 -27.33
N VAL A 176 7.57 -12.44 -26.40
CA VAL A 176 6.28 -13.10 -26.67
C VAL A 176 5.51 -12.37 -27.77
N LEU A 177 5.44 -11.04 -27.74
CA LEU A 177 4.77 -10.24 -28.78
C LEU A 177 5.37 -10.43 -30.18
N ARG A 178 6.69 -10.63 -30.28
CA ARG A 178 7.34 -10.91 -31.58
C ARG A 178 6.86 -12.22 -32.18
N LEU A 179 6.58 -13.22 -31.36
CA LEU A 179 6.05 -14.50 -31.82
C LEU A 179 4.62 -14.36 -32.39
N PHE A 180 3.83 -13.42 -31.86
CA PHE A 180 2.51 -13.07 -32.38
C PHE A 180 2.55 -12.02 -33.52
N GLY A 181 3.74 -11.71 -34.05
CA GLY A 181 3.91 -10.86 -35.24
C GLY A 181 3.92 -9.35 -34.98
N ASN A 182 3.79 -8.88 -33.73
CA ASN A 182 3.94 -7.46 -33.43
C ASN A 182 5.41 -7.06 -33.61
N THR A 183 5.69 -6.18 -34.57
CA THR A 183 7.04 -5.62 -34.84
C THR A 183 7.13 -4.12 -34.57
N THR A 184 6.03 -3.49 -34.18
CA THR A 184 5.88 -2.04 -34.00
C THR A 184 6.15 -1.58 -32.58
N ALA A 185 5.66 -2.33 -31.58
CA ALA A 185 5.84 -2.00 -30.17
C ALA A 185 7.33 -2.02 -29.82
N LYS A 186 7.85 -0.96 -29.19
CA LYS A 186 9.26 -0.89 -28.74
C LYS A 186 9.40 -1.17 -27.25
N LYS A 187 8.33 -1.03 -26.49
CA LYS A 187 8.29 -1.30 -25.05
C LYS A 187 6.90 -1.75 -24.61
N VAL A 188 6.87 -2.55 -23.54
CA VAL A 188 5.65 -2.83 -22.79
C VAL A 188 5.74 -2.09 -21.46
N ILE A 189 4.72 -1.30 -21.18
CA ILE A 189 4.61 -0.40 -20.05
C ILE A 189 3.64 -1.02 -19.06
N THR A 190 4.09 -1.21 -17.82
CA THR A 190 3.20 -1.60 -16.73
C THR A 190 2.39 -0.40 -16.28
N THR A 191 1.09 -0.61 -16.10
CA THR A 191 0.14 0.43 -15.70
C THR A 191 -0.51 0.08 -14.38
N VAL A 192 -0.70 1.09 -13.53
CA VAL A 192 -1.19 0.91 -12.17
C VAL A 192 -2.18 2.01 -11.80
N GLY A 193 -3.36 1.61 -11.32
CA GLY A 193 -4.37 2.50 -10.72
C GLY A 193 -4.58 2.16 -9.24
N PRO A 194 -3.95 2.90 -8.30
CA PRO A 194 -4.15 2.67 -6.89
C PRO A 194 -5.49 3.26 -6.39
N GLU A 195 -6.18 2.50 -5.54
CA GLU A 195 -7.33 2.92 -4.74
C GLU A 195 -6.86 3.08 -3.29
N GLN A 196 -6.96 4.27 -2.72
CA GLN A 196 -6.43 4.61 -1.41
C GLN A 196 -7.57 4.76 -0.40
N GLU A 197 -7.72 3.79 0.49
CA GLU A 197 -8.61 3.91 1.64
C GLU A 197 -7.91 4.57 2.83
N TYR A 198 -8.67 5.28 3.66
CA TYR A 198 -8.19 5.99 4.84
C TYR A 198 -9.34 6.36 5.80
N PHE A 199 -9.00 6.67 7.05
CA PHE A 199 -9.94 7.26 8.02
C PHE A 199 -9.65 8.75 8.21
N LEU A 200 -10.70 9.54 8.47
CA LEU A 200 -10.58 10.92 8.94
C LEU A 200 -11.24 11.05 10.31
N ILE A 201 -10.50 11.55 11.29
CA ILE A 201 -11.05 11.81 12.64
C ILE A 201 -10.82 13.25 13.06
N ASP A 202 -11.66 13.75 13.97
CA ASP A 202 -11.47 15.08 14.53
C ASP A 202 -10.15 15.17 15.31
N LYS A 203 -9.36 16.22 15.02
CA LYS A 203 -8.05 16.42 15.62
C LYS A 203 -8.11 16.52 17.14
N LYS A 204 -9.16 17.10 17.72
CA LYS A 204 -9.28 17.23 19.19
C LYS A 204 -9.45 15.87 19.86
N MET A 205 -10.10 14.92 19.18
CA MET A 205 -10.22 13.55 19.68
C MET A 205 -8.92 12.78 19.47
N TYR A 206 -8.27 12.94 18.32
CA TYR A 206 -6.94 12.38 18.07
C TYR A 206 -5.90 12.82 19.11
N ASP A 207 -5.85 14.12 19.42
CA ASP A 207 -4.89 14.70 20.38
C ASP A 207 -5.03 14.10 21.80
N LYS A 208 -6.21 13.53 22.13
CA LYS A 208 -6.47 12.84 23.41
C LYS A 208 -6.14 11.34 23.38
N ARG A 209 -5.72 10.81 22.24
CA ARG A 209 -5.45 9.38 22.02
C ARG A 209 -3.97 9.16 21.74
N LYS A 210 -3.19 9.02 22.82
CA LYS A 210 -1.73 8.81 22.75
C LYS A 210 -1.36 7.58 21.91
N ASP A 211 -2.20 6.55 21.92
CA ASP A 211 -2.04 5.37 21.07
C ASP A 211 -2.16 5.74 19.58
N LEU A 212 -3.21 6.44 19.16
CA LEU A 212 -3.32 6.92 17.78
C LEU A 212 -2.14 7.81 17.35
N ILE A 213 -1.61 8.62 18.26
CA ILE A 213 -0.46 9.49 17.99
C ILE A 213 0.82 8.69 17.75
N LEU A 214 1.11 7.71 18.60
CA LEU A 214 2.39 7.00 18.59
C LEU A 214 2.39 5.75 17.71
N THR A 215 1.23 5.15 17.47
CA THR A 215 1.13 3.86 16.77
C THR A 215 0.24 3.92 15.52
N GLY A 216 -0.51 5.01 15.33
CA GLY A 216 -1.47 5.14 14.22
C GLY A 216 -2.72 4.28 14.38
N ARG A 217 -2.85 3.52 15.48
CA ARG A 217 -4.01 2.68 15.79
C ARG A 217 -4.39 2.75 17.26
N THR A 218 -5.61 2.35 17.55
CA THR A 218 -6.10 2.23 18.91
C THR A 218 -5.66 0.91 19.56
N LEU A 219 -5.06 1.01 20.75
CA LEU A 219 -4.59 -0.14 21.54
C LEU A 219 -5.62 -0.59 22.57
N PHE A 220 -6.47 0.34 23.01
CA PHE A 220 -7.69 0.12 23.81
C PHE A 220 -8.89 0.75 23.10
N GLY A 221 -10.09 0.26 23.35
CA GLY A 221 -11.32 0.81 22.82
C GLY A 221 -12.39 -0.26 22.71
N ALA A 222 -13.42 -0.13 23.54
CA ALA A 222 -14.61 -0.97 23.47
C ALA A 222 -15.38 -0.73 22.17
N ARG A 223 -16.08 -1.77 21.70
CA ARG A 223 -16.93 -1.67 20.52
C ARG A 223 -18.09 -0.69 20.79
N SER A 224 -18.27 0.27 19.89
CA SER A 224 -19.40 1.20 19.94
C SER A 224 -20.73 0.46 19.75
N PRO A 225 -21.84 0.88 20.42
CA PRO A 225 -23.16 0.31 20.20
C PRO A 225 -23.64 0.38 18.74
N LYS A 226 -23.25 1.45 18.04
CA LYS A 226 -23.35 1.56 16.57
C LYS A 226 -21.95 1.42 15.98
N GLY A 227 -21.73 0.42 15.14
CA GLY A 227 -20.53 0.25 14.34
C GLY A 227 -20.84 0.49 12.86
N GLN A 228 -20.78 -0.57 12.08
CA GLN A 228 -21.01 -0.57 10.63
C GLN A 228 -22.18 -1.47 10.22
N GLU A 229 -22.96 -1.99 11.17
CA GLU A 229 -23.96 -3.04 10.96
C GLU A 229 -25.09 -2.62 10.02
N MET A 230 -25.30 -1.31 9.85
CA MET A 230 -26.32 -0.75 8.95
C MET A 230 -25.81 -0.51 7.52
N GLU A 231 -24.50 -0.59 7.30
CA GLU A 231 -23.84 -0.27 6.01
C GLU A 231 -24.24 1.13 5.46
N ASP A 232 -24.71 2.02 6.34
CA ASP A 232 -25.37 3.29 6.02
C ASP A 232 -24.38 4.42 5.69
N HIS A 233 -23.09 4.17 5.83
CA HIS A 233 -22.02 5.09 5.45
C HIS A 233 -21.59 4.90 4.00
N TYR A 234 -21.65 3.66 3.47
CA TYR A 234 -21.16 3.33 2.13
C TYR A 234 -21.96 4.07 1.04
N PHE A 235 -21.27 4.84 0.20
CA PHE A 235 -21.87 5.76 -0.79
C PHE A 235 -22.90 6.76 -0.24
N ALA A 236 -22.98 6.95 1.07
CA ALA A 236 -23.82 7.98 1.66
C ALA A 236 -23.32 9.38 1.31
N SER A 237 -24.16 10.38 1.53
CA SER A 237 -23.77 11.78 1.34
C SER A 237 -22.56 12.13 2.21
N ILE A 238 -21.51 12.66 1.58
CA ILE A 238 -20.29 13.09 2.27
C ILE A 238 -20.60 14.33 3.11
N LYS A 239 -20.28 14.29 4.40
CA LYS A 239 -20.46 15.41 5.33
C LYS A 239 -19.72 16.67 4.84
N GLU A 240 -20.25 17.85 5.11
CA GLU A 240 -19.74 19.13 4.57
C GLU A 240 -18.25 19.36 4.88
N ARG A 241 -17.83 19.12 6.13
CA ARG A 241 -16.43 19.25 6.55
C ARG A 241 -15.48 18.31 5.80
N ILE A 242 -15.91 17.07 5.57
CA ILE A 242 -15.14 16.08 4.80
C ILE A 242 -15.08 16.48 3.33
N SER A 243 -16.20 16.96 2.78
CA SER A 243 -16.28 17.45 1.41
C SER A 243 -15.33 18.63 1.17
N ALA A 244 -15.23 19.56 2.13
CA ALA A 244 -14.28 20.67 2.08
C ALA A 244 -12.82 20.19 2.07
N PHE A 245 -12.47 19.23 2.95
CA PHE A 245 -11.15 18.59 2.94
C PHE A 245 -10.85 17.95 1.58
N MET A 246 -11.78 17.13 1.06
CA MET A 246 -11.59 16.42 -0.20
C MET A 246 -11.48 17.36 -1.40
N LYS A 247 -12.18 18.50 -1.38
CA LYS A 247 -12.10 19.52 -2.42
C LYS A 247 -10.71 20.16 -2.47
N ASP A 248 -10.15 20.49 -1.30
CA ASP A 248 -8.80 21.04 -1.21
C ASP A 248 -7.75 20.00 -1.60
N LEU A 249 -7.94 18.74 -1.19
CA LEU A 249 -7.09 17.62 -1.59
C LEU A 249 -7.04 17.45 -3.10
N ASP A 250 -8.19 17.41 -3.78
CA ASP A 250 -8.26 17.30 -5.23
C ASP A 250 -7.51 18.45 -5.91
N ALA A 251 -7.73 19.69 -5.45
CA ALA A 251 -7.09 20.87 -6.04
C ALA A 251 -5.56 20.82 -5.92
N GLU A 252 -5.01 20.40 -4.77
CA GLU A 252 -3.57 20.26 -4.57
C GLU A 252 -2.98 19.08 -5.36
N LEU A 253 -3.69 17.95 -5.45
CA LEU A 253 -3.29 16.81 -6.25
C LEU A 253 -3.26 17.13 -7.75
N TRP A 254 -4.29 17.81 -8.25
CA TRP A 254 -4.35 18.22 -9.65
C TRP A 254 -3.23 19.19 -10.00
N LYS A 255 -2.86 20.15 -9.13
CA LYS A 255 -1.69 21.02 -9.33
C LYS A 255 -0.39 20.23 -9.54
N LEU A 256 -0.24 19.10 -8.85
CA LEU A 256 0.90 18.19 -8.97
C LEU A 256 0.74 17.15 -10.10
N GLY A 257 -0.30 17.26 -10.93
CA GLY A 257 -0.53 16.35 -12.06
C GLY A 257 -1.07 14.98 -11.66
N VAL A 258 -1.45 14.77 -10.39
CA VAL A 258 -2.07 13.54 -9.91
C VAL A 258 -3.53 13.50 -10.38
N PRO A 259 -3.94 12.51 -11.19
CA PRO A 259 -5.29 12.45 -11.74
C PRO A 259 -6.29 11.82 -10.74
N ALA A 260 -6.50 12.49 -9.59
CA ALA A 260 -7.54 12.12 -8.63
C ALA A 260 -8.91 12.19 -9.32
N LYS A 261 -9.67 11.09 -9.26
CA LYS A 261 -10.89 10.91 -10.06
C LYS A 261 -12.11 10.56 -9.23
N THR A 262 -12.00 9.57 -8.35
CA THR A 262 -13.13 9.04 -7.59
C THR A 262 -12.90 9.27 -6.11
N LYS A 263 -13.96 9.63 -5.39
CA LYS A 263 -13.98 9.73 -3.94
C LYS A 263 -15.36 9.39 -3.40
N HIS A 264 -15.41 8.63 -2.30
CA HIS A 264 -16.65 8.29 -1.62
C HIS A 264 -16.39 7.90 -0.17
N ASN A 265 -17.48 7.73 0.58
CA ASN A 265 -17.46 7.06 1.87
C ASN A 265 -17.33 5.54 1.68
N GLU A 266 -16.52 4.92 2.53
CA GLU A 266 -16.34 3.47 2.60
C GLU A 266 -17.36 2.82 3.55
N VAL A 267 -17.21 1.53 3.85
CA VAL A 267 -18.16 0.79 4.70
C VAL A 267 -18.07 1.20 6.18
N ALA A 268 -16.88 1.34 6.76
CA ALA A 268 -16.77 1.75 8.16
C ALA A 268 -17.05 3.25 8.32
N PRO A 269 -17.69 3.66 9.44
CA PRO A 269 -17.84 5.08 9.75
C PRO A 269 -16.50 5.80 9.73
N ALA A 270 -16.49 7.04 9.23
CA ALA A 270 -15.29 7.86 9.10
C ALA A 270 -14.22 7.34 8.11
N GLN A 271 -14.49 6.22 7.42
CA GLN A 271 -13.66 5.69 6.36
C GLN A 271 -14.05 6.28 5.00
N HIS A 272 -13.06 6.55 4.17
CA HIS A 272 -13.22 7.11 2.83
C HIS A 272 -12.24 6.46 1.86
N GLU A 273 -12.53 6.60 0.57
CA GLU A 273 -11.63 6.19 -0.52
C GLU A 273 -11.31 7.37 -1.43
N LEU A 274 -10.10 7.39 -1.97
CA LEU A 274 -9.71 8.18 -3.15
C LEU A 274 -9.03 7.26 -4.16
N ALA A 275 -9.54 7.25 -5.41
CA ALA A 275 -8.92 6.52 -6.52
C ALA A 275 -8.39 7.47 -7.58
N THR A 276 -7.23 7.12 -8.13
CA THR A 276 -6.58 7.86 -9.22
C THR A 276 -6.75 7.14 -10.55
N VAL A 277 -6.75 7.89 -11.66
CA VAL A 277 -6.63 7.27 -12.99
C VAL A 277 -5.26 6.59 -13.06
N TYR A 278 -5.23 5.38 -13.64
CA TYR A 278 -3.99 4.64 -13.79
C TYR A 278 -2.94 5.43 -14.57
N ASN A 279 -1.68 5.17 -14.27
CA ASN A 279 -0.54 5.70 -15.02
C ASN A 279 0.54 4.61 -15.13
N THR A 280 1.68 4.91 -15.74
CA THR A 280 2.85 4.01 -15.69
C THR A 280 3.18 3.68 -14.24
N ALA A 281 3.60 2.45 -13.94
CA ALA A 281 3.82 2.01 -12.56
C ALA A 281 4.77 2.94 -11.78
N ASN A 282 5.78 3.49 -12.46
CA ASN A 282 6.72 4.46 -11.89
C ASN A 282 6.01 5.76 -11.46
N ILE A 283 5.27 6.41 -12.38
CA ILE A 283 4.55 7.65 -12.08
C ILE A 283 3.45 7.42 -11.05
N ALA A 284 2.71 6.31 -11.16
CA ALA A 284 1.67 5.95 -10.21
C ALA A 284 2.23 5.77 -8.80
N SER A 285 3.45 5.24 -8.67
CA SER A 285 4.13 5.10 -7.37
C SER A 285 4.47 6.45 -6.75
N ASP A 286 5.05 7.36 -7.54
CA ASP A 286 5.36 8.72 -7.10
C ASP A 286 4.07 9.50 -6.74
N HIS A 287 3.03 9.41 -7.58
CA HIS A 287 1.73 10.00 -7.30
C HIS A 287 1.07 9.44 -6.04
N ASN A 288 1.20 8.14 -5.76
CA ASN A 288 0.67 7.55 -4.53
C ASN A 288 1.35 8.13 -3.28
N GLN A 289 2.67 8.30 -3.30
CA GLN A 289 3.38 8.94 -2.19
C GLN A 289 2.93 10.38 -1.95
N LEU A 290 2.78 11.16 -3.02
CA LEU A 290 2.26 12.52 -2.96
C LEU A 290 0.82 12.55 -2.41
N THR A 291 -0.01 11.59 -2.82
CA THR A 291 -1.38 11.44 -2.34
C THR A 291 -1.42 11.21 -0.84
N MET A 292 -0.66 10.22 -0.34
CA MET A 292 -0.60 9.90 1.09
C MET A 292 -0.07 11.07 1.93
N GLU A 293 0.93 11.79 1.42
CA GLU A 293 1.48 12.97 2.10
C GLU A 293 0.47 14.12 2.17
N LEU A 294 -0.13 14.49 1.03
CA LEU A 294 -1.09 15.58 0.95
C LEU A 294 -2.36 15.28 1.74
N MET A 295 -2.83 14.04 1.77
CA MET A 295 -3.94 13.63 2.64
C MET A 295 -3.68 13.99 4.11
N ARG A 296 -2.53 13.62 4.66
CA ARG A 296 -2.16 13.95 6.04
C ARG A 296 -2.02 15.45 6.26
N LYS A 297 -1.36 16.13 5.34
CA LYS A 297 -1.09 17.57 5.46
C LYS A 297 -2.36 18.41 5.38
N ILE A 298 -3.24 18.10 4.43
CA ILE A 298 -4.46 18.87 4.18
C ILE A 298 -5.50 18.57 5.26
N ALA A 299 -5.57 17.33 5.78
CA ALA A 299 -6.48 17.00 6.88
C ALA A 299 -6.28 17.94 8.08
N LEU A 300 -5.02 18.22 8.44
CA LEU A 300 -4.68 19.11 9.55
C LEU A 300 -5.20 20.54 9.34
N ARG A 301 -5.25 21.04 8.11
CA ARG A 301 -5.80 22.37 7.77
C ARG A 301 -7.30 22.46 8.04
N HIS A 302 -7.99 21.32 8.01
CA HIS A 302 -9.43 21.19 8.28
C HIS A 302 -9.73 20.75 9.73
N GLY A 303 -8.71 20.77 10.61
CA GLY A 303 -8.82 20.27 11.98
C GLY A 303 -9.12 18.76 12.06
N LEU A 304 -8.78 18.03 11.01
CA LEU A 304 -8.91 16.57 10.92
C LEU A 304 -7.54 15.91 10.97
N VAL A 305 -7.50 14.63 11.22
CA VAL A 305 -6.31 13.79 11.08
C VAL A 305 -6.64 12.63 10.16
N CYS A 306 -5.82 12.46 9.12
CA CYS A 306 -5.91 11.33 8.20
C CYS A 306 -5.09 10.16 8.74
N LEU A 307 -5.75 9.03 8.97
CA LEU A 307 -5.13 7.78 9.40
C LEU A 307 -5.03 6.84 8.19
N LEU A 308 -3.81 6.44 7.85
CA LEU A 308 -3.51 5.48 6.78
C LEU A 308 -3.14 4.08 7.30
N HIS A 309 -3.22 3.87 8.62
CA HIS A 309 -2.98 2.56 9.20
C HIS A 309 -4.06 1.59 8.73
N GLU A 310 -3.72 0.32 8.49
CA GLU A 310 -4.63 -0.67 7.88
C GLU A 310 -5.80 -1.05 8.78
N LYS A 311 -5.63 -0.92 10.09
CA LYS A 311 -6.67 -1.20 11.09
C LYS A 311 -6.64 -0.21 12.25
N PRO A 312 -7.03 1.06 12.06
CA PRO A 312 -6.94 2.07 13.11
C PRO A 312 -7.88 1.77 14.29
N PHE A 313 -9.06 1.22 13.99
CA PHE A 313 -10.09 0.84 14.96
C PHE A 313 -10.40 -0.66 14.86
N ALA A 314 -10.51 -1.33 16.01
CA ALA A 314 -10.88 -2.75 16.02
C ALA A 314 -12.40 -2.93 15.80
N GLY A 315 -12.81 -4.09 15.29
CA GLY A 315 -14.22 -4.44 15.14
C GLY A 315 -14.97 -3.78 13.96
N VAL A 316 -14.34 -2.86 13.22
CA VAL A 316 -14.87 -2.26 11.97
C VAL A 316 -13.98 -2.61 10.77
N ASN A 317 -14.36 -2.26 9.54
CA ASN A 317 -13.54 -2.48 8.35
C ASN A 317 -12.15 -1.83 8.51
N GLY A 318 -11.15 -2.46 7.89
CA GLY A 318 -9.81 -1.89 7.79
C GLY A 318 -9.64 -1.13 6.47
N SER A 319 -8.53 -0.40 6.34
CA SER A 319 -8.20 0.36 5.14
C SER A 319 -7.20 -0.40 4.26
N GLY A 320 -7.59 -0.73 3.04
CA GLY A 320 -6.75 -1.34 2.01
C GLY A 320 -6.11 -0.33 1.05
N LYS A 321 -5.25 -0.84 0.18
CA LYS A 321 -4.83 -0.14 -1.04
C LYS A 321 -4.91 -1.09 -2.22
N HIS A 322 -6.00 -1.07 -2.98
CA HIS A 322 -6.10 -1.93 -4.14
C HIS A 322 -5.15 -1.45 -5.24
N ILE A 323 -4.47 -2.40 -5.88
CA ILE A 323 -3.56 -2.13 -7.00
C ILE A 323 -4.19 -2.72 -8.25
N ASN A 324 -4.77 -1.86 -9.08
CA ASN A 324 -5.23 -2.23 -10.41
C ASN A 324 -4.03 -2.28 -11.37
N TRP A 325 -3.46 -3.46 -11.57
CA TRP A 325 -2.25 -3.71 -12.35
C TRP A 325 -2.58 -4.25 -13.74
N SER A 326 -1.94 -3.69 -14.76
CA SER A 326 -2.00 -4.17 -16.14
C SER A 326 -0.69 -3.89 -16.88
N MET A 327 -0.64 -4.28 -18.16
CA MET A 327 0.50 -4.01 -19.04
C MET A 327 0.00 -3.66 -20.45
N SER A 328 0.62 -2.64 -21.06
CA SER A 328 0.22 -2.12 -22.37
C SER A 328 1.44 -1.82 -23.22
N THR A 329 1.36 -2.06 -24.52
CA THR A 329 2.41 -1.67 -25.46
C THR A 329 2.44 -0.15 -25.63
N ASP A 330 3.58 0.40 -26.06
CA ASP A 330 3.71 1.81 -26.41
C ASP A 330 2.95 2.22 -27.69
N ASP A 331 2.49 1.25 -28.49
CA ASP A 331 1.57 1.47 -29.61
C ASP A 331 0.08 1.35 -29.23
N GLY A 332 -0.24 1.14 -27.94
CA GLY A 332 -1.59 1.32 -27.38
C GLY A 332 -2.41 0.05 -27.14
N GLN A 333 -1.83 -1.14 -27.31
CA GLN A 333 -2.51 -2.41 -27.04
C GLN A 333 -2.42 -2.77 -25.55
N ASN A 334 -3.56 -3.02 -24.90
CA ASN A 334 -3.60 -3.64 -23.57
C ASN A 334 -3.48 -5.17 -23.72
N LEU A 335 -2.48 -5.77 -23.09
CA LEU A 335 -2.19 -7.21 -23.23
C LEU A 335 -3.07 -8.10 -22.35
N LEU A 336 -3.81 -7.50 -21.43
CA LEU A 336 -4.80 -8.16 -20.57
C LEU A 336 -6.24 -7.85 -21.00
N ASP A 337 -6.44 -7.24 -22.17
CA ASP A 337 -7.78 -7.07 -22.73
C ASP A 337 -8.22 -8.36 -23.48
N PRO A 338 -9.30 -9.03 -23.04
CA PRO A 338 -9.81 -10.23 -23.69
C PRO A 338 -10.34 -9.96 -25.10
N GLY A 339 -10.77 -8.73 -25.39
CA GLY A 339 -11.53 -8.41 -26.59
C GLY A 339 -12.92 -9.04 -26.60
N HIS A 340 -13.55 -9.10 -27.78
CA HIS A 340 -14.91 -9.62 -27.93
C HIS A 340 -14.98 -11.16 -27.99
N THR A 341 -13.92 -11.81 -28.47
CA THR A 341 -13.81 -13.27 -28.61
C THR A 341 -12.60 -13.79 -27.82
N PRO A 342 -12.66 -13.81 -26.48
CA PRO A 342 -11.52 -14.18 -25.64
C PRO A 342 -10.96 -15.58 -25.89
N HIS A 343 -11.80 -16.52 -26.34
CA HIS A 343 -11.38 -17.88 -26.68
C HIS A 343 -10.50 -17.95 -27.93
N ASP A 344 -10.65 -17.01 -28.86
CA ASP A 344 -9.85 -16.91 -30.10
C ASP A 344 -8.60 -16.03 -29.92
N ASN A 345 -8.54 -15.23 -28.85
CA ASN A 345 -7.46 -14.29 -28.59
C ASN A 345 -6.26 -14.99 -27.95
N ALA A 346 -5.52 -15.75 -28.75
CA ALA A 346 -4.37 -16.55 -28.30
C ALA A 346 -3.29 -15.72 -27.57
N GLN A 347 -3.04 -14.49 -28.03
CA GLN A 347 -2.10 -13.58 -27.36
C GLN A 347 -2.57 -13.28 -25.93
N PHE A 348 -3.82 -12.85 -25.75
CA PHE A 348 -4.40 -12.62 -24.42
C PHE A 348 -4.33 -13.86 -23.54
N LEU A 349 -4.65 -15.04 -24.06
CA LEU A 349 -4.61 -16.29 -23.29
C LEU A 349 -3.19 -16.61 -22.81
N VAL A 350 -2.16 -16.33 -23.60
CA VAL A 350 -0.75 -16.46 -23.16
C VAL A 350 -0.44 -15.52 -22.01
N PHE A 351 -0.79 -14.24 -22.10
CA PHE A 351 -0.53 -13.28 -21.03
C PHE A 351 -1.35 -13.60 -19.78
N LEU A 352 -2.61 -14.02 -19.92
CA LEU A 352 -3.45 -14.48 -18.82
C LEU A 352 -2.83 -15.69 -18.11
N CYS A 353 -2.44 -16.73 -18.87
CA CYS A 353 -1.80 -17.93 -18.34
C CYS A 353 -0.45 -17.64 -17.69
N ALA A 354 0.33 -16.70 -18.25
CA ALA A 354 1.59 -16.24 -17.65
C ALA A 354 1.36 -15.62 -16.27
N VAL A 355 0.33 -14.78 -16.11
CA VAL A 355 -0.03 -14.20 -14.81
C VAL A 355 -0.47 -15.28 -13.82
N ILE A 356 -1.35 -16.21 -14.22
CA ILE A 356 -1.82 -17.30 -13.35
C ILE A 356 -0.65 -18.17 -12.87
N LYS A 357 0.22 -18.57 -13.80
CA LYS A 357 1.45 -19.33 -13.52
C LYS A 357 2.35 -18.59 -12.54
N ALA A 358 2.57 -17.29 -12.77
CA ALA A 358 3.42 -16.48 -11.91
C ALA A 358 2.89 -16.37 -10.47
N ILE A 359 1.59 -16.11 -10.31
CA ILE A 359 0.94 -16.01 -9.00
C ILE A 359 0.98 -17.35 -8.26
N ASP A 360 0.77 -18.48 -8.96
CA ASP A 360 0.84 -19.80 -8.34
C ASP A 360 2.26 -20.20 -7.89
N GLU A 361 3.28 -20.02 -8.73
CA GLU A 361 4.66 -20.44 -8.42
C GLU A 361 5.32 -19.57 -7.35
N TYR A 362 4.90 -18.30 -7.25
CA TYR A 362 5.48 -17.29 -6.37
C TYR A 362 4.46 -16.67 -5.40
N ALA A 363 3.41 -17.44 -5.03
CA ALA A 363 2.38 -17.03 -4.06
C ALA A 363 2.97 -16.51 -2.73
N ASP A 364 4.13 -17.04 -2.32
CA ASP A 364 4.84 -16.59 -1.12
C ASP A 364 5.44 -15.18 -1.27
N LEU A 365 6.00 -14.82 -2.43
CA LEU A 365 6.42 -13.44 -2.71
C LEU A 365 5.23 -12.48 -2.84
N VAL A 366 4.12 -12.93 -3.44
CA VAL A 366 2.89 -12.14 -3.51
C VAL A 366 2.38 -11.82 -2.10
N ARG A 367 2.44 -12.78 -1.16
CA ARG A 367 2.13 -12.51 0.25
C ARG A 367 3.09 -11.51 0.89
N VAL A 368 4.39 -11.58 0.59
CA VAL A 368 5.40 -10.61 1.09
C VAL A 368 5.09 -9.19 0.63
N ALA A 369 4.58 -9.00 -0.59
CA ALA A 369 4.19 -7.68 -1.08
C ALA A 369 3.17 -6.95 -0.18
N ALA A 370 2.43 -7.69 0.64
CA ALA A 370 1.43 -7.21 1.58
C ALA A 370 1.83 -7.42 3.05
N ALA A 371 3.09 -7.78 3.34
CA ALA A 371 3.55 -8.08 4.70
C ALA A 371 3.96 -6.80 5.45
N THR A 372 3.06 -6.30 6.30
CA THR A 372 3.37 -5.26 7.29
C THR A 372 2.68 -5.59 8.62
N PRO A 373 3.22 -5.13 9.77
CA PRO A 373 2.59 -5.36 11.08
C PRO A 373 1.14 -4.85 11.11
N GLY A 374 0.89 -3.66 10.56
CA GLY A 374 -0.45 -3.07 10.49
C GLY A 374 -1.43 -3.92 9.67
N ASN A 375 -0.97 -4.47 8.53
CA ASN A 375 -1.82 -5.25 7.63
C ASN A 375 -2.16 -6.65 8.17
N ASP A 376 -1.34 -7.21 9.08
CA ASP A 376 -1.67 -8.46 9.78
C ASP A 376 -2.96 -8.34 10.61
N HIS A 377 -3.34 -7.13 11.02
CA HIS A 377 -4.63 -6.86 11.69
C HIS A 377 -5.82 -6.71 10.74
N ARG A 378 -5.56 -6.58 9.43
CA ARG A 378 -6.60 -6.33 8.42
C ARG A 378 -6.99 -7.60 7.69
N LEU A 379 -6.03 -8.39 7.20
CA LEU A 379 -6.29 -9.53 6.32
C LEU A 379 -7.17 -10.62 6.97
N GLY A 380 -8.09 -11.19 6.19
CA GLY A 380 -8.92 -12.33 6.59
C GLY A 380 -10.20 -11.99 7.37
N ALA A 381 -10.58 -10.72 7.46
CA ALA A 381 -11.82 -10.29 8.11
C ALA A 381 -12.37 -9.01 7.45
N ASN A 382 -13.67 -8.74 7.64
CA ASN A 382 -14.33 -7.49 7.28
C ASN A 382 -13.96 -6.97 5.88
N GLU A 383 -14.22 -7.81 4.86
CA GLU A 383 -14.00 -7.51 3.44
C GLU A 383 -12.53 -7.47 2.97
N ALA A 384 -11.55 -7.61 3.87
CA ALA A 384 -10.17 -7.78 3.48
C ALA A 384 -9.85 -9.24 3.15
N PRO A 385 -9.17 -9.53 2.03
CA PRO A 385 -8.91 -10.89 1.58
C PRO A 385 -8.11 -11.69 2.62
N PRO A 386 -8.29 -13.03 2.69
CA PRO A 386 -7.51 -13.87 3.57
C PRO A 386 -6.05 -13.94 3.13
N ALA A 387 -5.21 -14.52 3.99
CA ALA A 387 -3.79 -14.69 3.73
C ALA A 387 -3.46 -15.79 2.69
N ILE A 388 -4.46 -16.53 2.22
CA ILE A 388 -4.34 -17.52 1.17
C ILE A 388 -4.42 -16.80 -0.18
N VAL A 389 -3.32 -16.73 -0.91
CA VAL A 389 -3.29 -16.14 -2.26
C VAL A 389 -4.09 -17.03 -3.21
N SER A 390 -5.04 -16.44 -3.93
CA SER A 390 -5.88 -17.10 -4.94
C SER A 390 -6.22 -16.12 -6.05
N VAL A 391 -6.52 -16.65 -7.24
CA VAL A 391 -6.89 -15.85 -8.42
C VAL A 391 -8.38 -16.01 -8.72
N PHE A 392 -9.08 -14.89 -8.84
CA PHE A 392 -10.44 -14.84 -9.36
C PHE A 392 -10.43 -14.49 -10.85
N LEU A 393 -11.10 -15.29 -11.68
CA LEU A 393 -11.23 -15.05 -13.12
C LEU A 393 -12.68 -14.80 -13.57
N GLY A 394 -13.65 -15.19 -12.73
CA GLY A 394 -15.06 -15.24 -13.12
C GLY A 394 -15.35 -16.43 -14.04
N GLU A 395 -16.64 -16.74 -14.20
CA GLU A 395 -17.09 -17.92 -14.92
C GLU A 395 -16.66 -18.00 -16.39
N GLN A 396 -16.65 -16.87 -17.13
CA GLN A 396 -16.36 -16.87 -18.56
C GLN A 396 -14.92 -17.31 -18.84
N LEU A 397 -13.94 -16.70 -18.16
CA LEU A 397 -12.53 -17.05 -18.36
C LEU A 397 -12.20 -18.41 -17.75
N THR A 398 -12.84 -18.77 -16.63
CA THR A 398 -12.64 -20.11 -16.02
C THR A 398 -13.10 -21.21 -16.97
N ASP A 399 -14.27 -21.03 -17.61
CA ASP A 399 -14.80 -21.96 -18.60
C ASP A 399 -13.88 -22.10 -19.83
N ILE A 400 -13.29 -20.99 -20.30
CA ILE A 400 -12.28 -21.02 -21.39
C ILE A 400 -11.05 -21.85 -20.99
N LEU A 401 -10.53 -21.67 -19.77
CA LEU A 401 -9.37 -22.45 -19.31
C LEU A 401 -9.72 -23.93 -19.17
N GLU A 402 -10.91 -24.27 -18.67
CA GLU A 402 -11.41 -25.65 -18.62
C GLU A 402 -11.56 -26.27 -20.02
N GLN A 403 -11.96 -25.49 -21.03
CA GLN A 403 -11.98 -25.96 -22.43
C GLN A 403 -10.56 -26.22 -22.98
N ILE A 404 -9.59 -25.36 -22.68
CA ILE A 404 -8.18 -25.54 -23.09
C ILE A 404 -7.63 -26.87 -22.56
N GLU A 405 -7.91 -27.21 -21.30
CA GLU A 405 -7.52 -28.51 -20.72
C GLU A 405 -8.11 -29.69 -21.51
N ASN A 406 -9.37 -29.57 -21.93
CA ASN A 406 -10.14 -30.62 -22.60
C ASN A 406 -9.96 -30.70 -24.13
N GLY A 407 -9.01 -29.95 -24.72
CA GLY A 407 -8.68 -30.06 -26.15
C GLY A 407 -8.92 -28.80 -26.98
N GLY A 408 -9.05 -27.63 -26.34
CA GLY A 408 -9.06 -26.31 -26.98
C GLY A 408 -10.31 -25.49 -26.69
N ALA A 409 -10.17 -24.18 -26.59
CA ALA A 409 -11.29 -23.27 -26.39
C ALA A 409 -12.03 -23.01 -27.71
N THR A 410 -13.35 -23.20 -27.71
CA THR A 410 -14.20 -23.02 -28.92
C THR A 410 -15.36 -22.06 -28.69
N THR A 411 -15.70 -21.78 -27.43
CA THR A 411 -16.79 -20.89 -27.06
C THR A 411 -16.44 -20.06 -25.83
N SER A 412 -17.18 -18.99 -25.60
CA SER A 412 -17.11 -18.23 -24.35
C SER A 412 -18.50 -17.82 -23.91
N LYS A 413 -18.82 -17.97 -22.61
CA LYS A 413 -20.07 -17.48 -22.02
C LYS A 413 -20.26 -15.99 -22.32
N GLN A 414 -21.45 -15.58 -22.78
CA GLN A 414 -21.75 -14.18 -23.05
C GLN A 414 -22.61 -13.55 -21.94
N GLY A 415 -22.46 -12.24 -21.80
CA GLY A 415 -23.35 -11.42 -20.97
C GLY A 415 -24.79 -11.45 -21.47
N GLY A 416 -25.74 -11.18 -20.57
CA GLY A 416 -27.17 -11.12 -20.89
C GLY A 416 -27.68 -9.69 -21.03
N VAL A 417 -28.99 -9.54 -21.22
CA VAL A 417 -29.68 -8.25 -21.06
C VAL A 417 -30.60 -8.36 -19.85
N LEU A 418 -30.40 -7.51 -18.85
CA LEU A 418 -31.26 -7.44 -17.68
C LEU A 418 -32.51 -6.63 -18.02
N LYS A 419 -33.67 -7.29 -18.05
CA LYS A 419 -34.96 -6.61 -18.13
C LYS A 419 -35.29 -6.01 -16.78
N VAL A 420 -35.08 -4.70 -16.64
CA VAL A 420 -35.53 -3.96 -15.47
C VAL A 420 -37.05 -3.93 -15.53
N GLY A 421 -37.73 -4.44 -14.50
CA GLY A 421 -39.21 -4.56 -14.45
C GLY A 421 -39.96 -3.22 -14.38
N VAL A 422 -39.31 -2.13 -14.78
CA VAL A 422 -39.82 -0.75 -14.78
C VAL A 422 -39.63 -0.19 -16.19
N SER A 423 -40.73 0.13 -16.86
CA SER A 423 -40.75 0.51 -18.28
C SER A 423 -40.02 1.81 -18.62
N THR A 424 -39.76 2.67 -17.64
CA THR A 424 -39.01 3.92 -17.80
C THR A 424 -37.49 3.72 -17.78
N LEU A 425 -37.01 2.56 -17.36
CA LEU A 425 -35.58 2.26 -17.28
C LEU A 425 -35.11 1.50 -18.52
N PRO A 426 -33.94 1.84 -19.08
CA PRO A 426 -33.39 1.12 -20.21
C PRO A 426 -33.06 -0.32 -19.80
N ALA A 427 -33.13 -1.23 -20.77
CA ALA A 427 -32.58 -2.56 -20.59
C ALA A 427 -31.07 -2.44 -20.34
N LEU A 428 -30.58 -3.02 -19.25
CA LEU A 428 -29.19 -2.90 -18.85
C LEU A 428 -28.38 -4.10 -19.42
N PRO A 429 -27.21 -3.87 -20.02
CA PRO A 429 -26.31 -4.97 -20.34
C PRO A 429 -25.88 -5.64 -19.03
N LYS A 430 -25.96 -6.97 -18.98
CA LYS A 430 -25.48 -7.78 -17.86
C LYS A 430 -24.14 -8.38 -18.25
N ASP A 431 -23.12 -8.18 -17.41
CA ASP A 431 -21.81 -8.78 -17.62
C ASP A 431 -21.87 -10.33 -17.59
N SER A 432 -20.89 -10.98 -18.24
CA SER A 432 -20.77 -12.44 -18.34
C SER A 432 -20.43 -13.11 -17.00
N THR A 433 -19.92 -12.34 -16.03
CA THR A 433 -19.48 -12.82 -14.72
C THR A 433 -19.82 -11.78 -13.66
N ASP A 434 -20.14 -12.25 -12.46
CA ASP A 434 -20.25 -11.39 -11.28
C ASP A 434 -18.85 -11.10 -10.70
N ARG A 435 -18.70 -10.03 -9.91
CA ARG A 435 -17.43 -9.67 -9.28
C ARG A 435 -17.30 -10.35 -7.93
N ASN A 436 -16.10 -10.84 -7.60
CA ASN A 436 -15.81 -11.37 -6.28
C ASN A 436 -14.93 -10.41 -5.48
N ARG A 437 -15.48 -9.82 -4.42
CA ARG A 437 -14.79 -8.86 -3.54
C ARG A 437 -13.80 -9.51 -2.57
N THR A 438 -13.92 -10.81 -2.32
CA THR A 438 -13.15 -11.53 -1.27
C THR A 438 -11.81 -12.08 -1.76
N SER A 439 -11.60 -12.12 -3.09
CA SER A 439 -10.39 -12.67 -3.68
C SER A 439 -9.19 -11.74 -3.51
N PRO A 440 -8.00 -12.27 -3.15
CA PRO A 440 -6.76 -11.50 -3.09
C PRO A 440 -6.34 -10.87 -4.42
N PHE A 441 -6.52 -11.58 -5.54
CA PHE A 441 -6.05 -11.17 -6.86
C PHE A 441 -7.13 -11.48 -7.90
N ALA A 442 -7.81 -10.45 -8.41
CA ALA A 442 -9.00 -10.64 -9.23
C ALA A 442 -8.87 -10.02 -10.61
N PHE A 443 -9.21 -10.77 -11.65
CA PHE A 443 -9.36 -10.23 -12.99
C PHE A 443 -10.64 -9.38 -13.06
N THR A 444 -10.50 -8.10 -13.37
CA THR A 444 -11.61 -7.12 -13.39
C THR A 444 -11.90 -6.58 -14.79
N GLY A 445 -11.76 -7.45 -15.80
CA GLY A 445 -12.18 -7.22 -17.19
C GLY A 445 -11.03 -6.99 -18.16
N ASN A 446 -10.04 -6.17 -17.80
CA ASN A 446 -8.89 -5.87 -18.66
C ASN A 446 -7.59 -5.60 -17.87
N LYS A 447 -7.56 -6.05 -16.62
CA LYS A 447 -6.52 -5.83 -15.62
C LYS A 447 -6.74 -6.77 -14.44
N PHE A 448 -5.74 -6.92 -13.59
CA PHE A 448 -5.87 -7.58 -12.30
C PHE A 448 -5.90 -6.56 -11.16
N GLU A 449 -6.73 -6.82 -10.15
CA GLU A 449 -6.84 -6.03 -8.94
C GLU A 449 -6.23 -6.82 -7.77
N PHE A 450 -5.12 -6.32 -7.23
CA PHE A 450 -4.46 -6.90 -6.07
C PHE A 450 -4.91 -6.20 -4.79
N ARG A 451 -5.66 -6.91 -3.94
CA ARG A 451 -6.38 -6.34 -2.79
C ARG A 451 -5.66 -6.47 -1.44
N MET A 452 -4.60 -7.26 -1.39
CA MET A 452 -3.92 -7.55 -0.12
C MET A 452 -3.06 -6.40 0.39
N VAL A 453 -2.69 -5.44 -0.44
CA VAL A 453 -1.75 -4.36 -0.03
C VAL A 453 -2.41 -3.46 1.01
N GLY A 454 -1.64 -3.12 2.05
CA GLY A 454 -2.08 -2.24 3.13
C GLY A 454 -2.19 -0.77 2.69
N SER A 455 -3.10 -0.02 3.32
CA SER A 455 -3.30 1.42 3.09
C SER A 455 -2.07 2.29 3.40
N SER A 456 -1.14 1.85 4.25
CA SER A 456 0.10 2.59 4.52
C SER A 456 1.27 2.24 3.59
N ALA A 457 1.22 1.09 2.92
CA ALA A 457 2.34 0.55 2.16
C ALA A 457 2.57 1.30 0.83
N SER A 458 3.84 1.46 0.42
CA SER A 458 4.15 1.90 -0.95
C SER A 458 3.71 0.85 -1.96
N ILE A 459 3.11 1.31 -3.08
CA ILE A 459 2.73 0.40 -4.17
C ILE A 459 3.93 -0.16 -4.93
N ALA A 460 5.13 0.44 -4.79
CA ALA A 460 6.32 0.02 -5.52
C ALA A 460 6.67 -1.46 -5.26
N THR A 461 6.57 -1.91 -4.00
CA THR A 461 6.93 -3.28 -3.61
C THR A 461 6.07 -4.33 -4.30
N ALA A 462 4.74 -4.14 -4.27
CA ALA A 462 3.83 -5.03 -4.95
C ALA A 462 4.06 -5.03 -6.46
N ASN A 463 4.27 -3.86 -7.06
CA ASN A 463 4.47 -3.77 -8.49
C ASN A 463 5.78 -4.42 -8.94
N PHE A 464 6.91 -4.21 -8.26
CA PHE A 464 8.15 -4.85 -8.70
C PHE A 464 8.11 -6.37 -8.51
N ILE A 465 7.43 -6.87 -7.48
CA ILE A 465 7.23 -8.31 -7.30
C ILE A 465 6.38 -8.86 -8.44
N LEU A 466 5.20 -8.27 -8.71
CA LEU A 466 4.29 -8.70 -9.77
C LEU A 466 4.97 -8.66 -11.15
N ASN A 467 5.68 -7.57 -11.45
CA ASN A 467 6.41 -7.44 -12.71
C ASN A 467 7.46 -8.53 -12.88
N THR A 468 8.26 -8.82 -11.84
CA THR A 468 9.34 -9.82 -11.93
C THR A 468 8.81 -11.24 -12.05
N ILE A 469 7.79 -11.63 -11.27
CA ILE A 469 7.23 -13.00 -11.35
C ILE A 469 6.59 -13.25 -12.72
N VAL A 470 5.92 -12.23 -13.28
CA VAL A 470 5.31 -12.35 -14.62
C VAL A 470 6.37 -12.30 -15.71
N ALA A 471 7.44 -11.51 -15.55
CA ALA A 471 8.59 -11.54 -16.46
C ALA A 471 9.22 -12.94 -16.52
N GLU A 472 9.30 -13.65 -15.40
CA GLU A 472 9.79 -15.04 -15.39
C GLU A 472 8.87 -15.99 -16.13
N ALA A 473 7.56 -15.93 -15.87
CA ALA A 473 6.60 -16.77 -16.59
C ALA A 473 6.65 -16.51 -18.11
N LEU A 474 6.71 -15.24 -18.52
CA LEU A 474 6.86 -14.85 -19.93
C LEU A 474 8.19 -15.29 -20.52
N SER A 475 9.30 -15.22 -19.75
CA SER A 475 10.60 -15.72 -20.18
C SER A 475 10.53 -17.21 -20.49
N GLN A 476 9.95 -18.01 -19.59
CA GLN A 476 9.82 -19.46 -19.77
C GLN A 476 8.94 -19.82 -20.98
N ILE A 477 7.84 -19.07 -21.17
CA ILE A 477 6.96 -19.21 -22.32
C ILE A 477 7.71 -18.87 -23.63
N ALA A 478 8.38 -17.72 -23.68
CA ALA A 478 9.15 -17.30 -24.84
C ALA A 478 10.28 -18.29 -25.16
N ASP A 479 11.05 -18.74 -24.16
CA ASP A 479 12.16 -19.68 -24.33
C ASP A 479 11.73 -21.03 -24.96
N ARG A 480 10.46 -21.42 -24.77
CA ARG A 480 9.86 -22.63 -25.35
C ARG A 480 9.32 -22.37 -26.74
N LEU A 481 8.48 -21.34 -26.91
CA LEU A 481 7.83 -21.05 -28.18
C LEU A 481 8.80 -20.58 -29.27
N GLU A 482 9.89 -19.89 -28.91
CA GLU A 482 10.95 -19.50 -29.86
C GLU A 482 11.69 -20.71 -30.47
N LYS A 483 11.61 -21.88 -29.84
CA LYS A 483 12.24 -23.13 -30.31
C LYS A 483 11.25 -24.08 -30.97
N ALA A 484 9.98 -23.69 -31.09
CA ALA A 484 8.95 -24.53 -31.65
C ALA A 484 9.09 -24.66 -33.18
N ASP A 485 9.02 -25.89 -33.69
CA ASP A 485 8.96 -26.14 -35.14
C ASP A 485 7.59 -25.71 -35.70
N ASN A 486 6.52 -25.97 -34.95
CA ASN A 486 5.17 -25.52 -35.22
C ASN A 486 4.64 -24.69 -34.05
N PHE A 487 4.57 -23.37 -34.25
CA PHE A 487 4.17 -22.42 -33.22
C PHE A 487 2.77 -22.69 -32.67
N ASP A 488 1.78 -22.93 -33.54
CA ASP A 488 0.39 -23.06 -33.13
C ASP A 488 0.15 -24.33 -32.30
N GLU A 489 0.74 -25.46 -32.71
CA GLU A 489 0.65 -26.73 -31.97
C GLU A 489 1.34 -26.64 -30.61
N GLU A 490 2.56 -26.07 -30.57
CA GLU A 490 3.31 -25.92 -29.31
C GLU A 490 2.62 -24.94 -28.37
N LEU A 491 2.01 -23.88 -28.90
CA LEU A 491 1.23 -22.92 -28.13
C LEU A 491 0.04 -23.57 -27.43
N GLN A 492 -0.75 -24.39 -28.15
CA GLN A 492 -1.89 -25.10 -27.57
C GLN A 492 -1.43 -26.08 -26.47
N LEU A 493 -0.34 -26.82 -26.73
CA LEU A 493 0.24 -27.73 -25.74
C LEU A 493 0.71 -26.98 -24.48
N LEU A 494 1.42 -25.86 -24.66
CA LEU A 494 1.92 -25.02 -23.58
C LEU A 494 0.77 -24.45 -22.73
N LEU A 495 -0.27 -23.90 -23.35
CA LEU A 495 -1.43 -23.37 -22.63
C LEU A 495 -2.12 -24.46 -21.81
N LYS A 496 -2.32 -25.63 -22.40
CA LYS A 496 -2.88 -26.80 -21.71
C LYS A 496 -2.07 -27.20 -20.49
N GLU A 497 -0.74 -27.36 -20.64
CA GLU A 497 0.14 -27.73 -19.52
C GLU A 497 0.13 -26.67 -18.40
N ILE A 498 0.11 -25.37 -18.76
CA ILE A 498 0.04 -24.29 -17.77
C ILE A 498 -1.28 -24.36 -17.00
N VAL A 499 -2.40 -24.53 -17.69
CA VAL A 499 -3.71 -24.64 -17.04
C VAL A 499 -3.76 -25.87 -16.13
N GLU A 500 -3.36 -27.04 -16.60
CA GLU A 500 -3.37 -28.28 -15.81
C GLU A 500 -2.56 -28.15 -14.52
N LYS A 501 -1.36 -27.54 -14.61
CA LYS A 501 -0.45 -27.39 -13.47
C LYS A 501 -0.87 -26.28 -12.51
N HIS A 502 -1.39 -25.16 -13.03
CA HIS A 502 -1.58 -23.93 -12.26
C HIS A 502 -3.04 -23.60 -11.93
N LYS A 503 -4.03 -24.34 -12.45
CA LYS A 503 -5.46 -24.11 -12.12
C LYS A 503 -5.78 -24.21 -10.63
N ARG A 504 -4.92 -24.86 -9.83
CA ARG A 504 -5.08 -24.96 -8.38
C ARG A 504 -5.22 -23.60 -7.68
N ILE A 505 -4.59 -22.54 -8.21
CA ILE A 505 -4.65 -21.17 -7.65
C ILE A 505 -5.99 -20.47 -7.95
N ILE A 506 -6.76 -20.97 -8.91
CA ILE A 506 -8.01 -20.34 -9.36
C ILE A 506 -9.13 -20.72 -8.39
N PHE A 507 -9.77 -19.69 -7.83
CA PHE A 507 -10.91 -19.87 -6.94
C PHE A 507 -11.93 -18.73 -7.07
N ASN A 508 -13.13 -19.10 -7.51
CA ASN A 508 -14.21 -18.13 -7.76
C ASN A 508 -15.22 -18.00 -6.60
N GLY A 509 -15.05 -18.77 -5.52
CA GLY A 509 -15.98 -18.83 -4.38
C GLY A 509 -15.69 -17.83 -3.26
N ASN A 510 -16.33 -18.02 -2.12
CA ASN A 510 -16.13 -17.20 -0.93
C ASN A 510 -14.78 -17.51 -0.27
N ASN A 511 -13.83 -16.58 -0.31
CA ASN A 511 -12.50 -16.79 0.24
C ASN A 511 -12.47 -16.77 1.79
N TYR A 512 -13.54 -16.34 2.46
CA TYR A 512 -13.63 -16.36 3.93
C TYR A 512 -14.09 -17.69 4.51
N SER A 513 -14.55 -18.60 3.66
CA SER A 513 -15.21 -19.83 4.12
C SER A 513 -14.17 -20.83 4.68
N GLU A 514 -14.54 -21.56 5.74
CA GLU A 514 -13.67 -22.61 6.28
C GLU A 514 -13.45 -23.74 5.25
N GLU A 515 -14.42 -23.96 4.36
CA GLU A 515 -14.29 -24.89 3.25
C GLU A 515 -13.15 -24.48 2.32
N TRP A 516 -12.99 -23.19 2.03
CA TRP A 516 -11.87 -22.71 1.21
C TRP A 516 -10.53 -22.95 1.89
N VAL A 517 -10.43 -22.74 3.21
CA VAL A 517 -9.18 -23.00 3.95
C VAL A 517 -8.75 -24.47 3.81
N LYS A 518 -9.68 -25.41 3.98
CA LYS A 518 -9.43 -26.86 3.84
C LYS A 518 -9.12 -27.26 2.40
N GLU A 519 -9.84 -26.69 1.44
CA GLU A 519 -9.64 -26.96 0.02
C GLU A 519 -8.30 -26.39 -0.50
N ALA A 520 -7.93 -25.19 -0.08
CA ALA A 520 -6.64 -24.58 -0.41
C ALA A 520 -5.46 -25.42 0.10
N GLU A 521 -5.56 -25.94 1.34
CA GLU A 521 -4.57 -26.87 1.90
C GLU A 521 -4.47 -28.15 1.06
N LYS A 522 -5.60 -28.76 0.69
CA LYS A 522 -5.66 -29.93 -0.19
C LYS A 522 -5.03 -29.67 -1.56
N ARG A 523 -5.17 -28.44 -2.09
CA ARG A 523 -4.56 -27.99 -3.35
C ARG A 523 -3.07 -27.65 -3.22
N GLY A 524 -2.52 -27.65 -2.00
CA GLY A 524 -1.13 -27.29 -1.71
C GLY A 524 -0.85 -25.79 -1.81
N LEU A 525 -1.88 -24.94 -1.65
CA LEU A 525 -1.72 -23.49 -1.62
C LEU A 525 -1.22 -23.04 -0.24
N PRO A 526 -0.22 -22.14 -0.17
CA PRO A 526 0.31 -21.68 1.10
C PRO A 526 -0.69 -20.77 1.84
N ASN A 527 -0.88 -21.02 3.13
CA ASN A 527 -1.64 -20.16 4.04
C ASN A 527 -0.68 -19.48 5.02
N ILE A 528 -0.09 -18.36 4.60
CA ILE A 528 0.97 -17.65 5.34
C ILE A 528 0.33 -16.51 6.13
N ARG A 529 -0.02 -16.77 7.40
CA ARG A 529 -0.97 -15.94 8.14
C ARG A 529 -0.36 -14.63 8.63
N SER A 530 0.91 -14.65 9.03
CA SER A 530 1.60 -13.49 9.59
C SER A 530 2.66 -12.92 8.66
N SER A 531 2.97 -11.63 8.81
CA SER A 531 4.07 -10.98 8.11
C SER A 531 5.41 -11.64 8.47
N VAL A 532 5.60 -12.05 9.73
CA VAL A 532 6.79 -12.78 10.19
C VAL A 532 6.98 -14.09 9.40
N GLU A 533 5.92 -14.85 9.14
CA GLU A 533 6.01 -16.07 8.30
C GLU A 533 6.24 -15.78 6.82
N ALA A 534 5.78 -14.64 6.33
CA ALA A 534 5.94 -14.26 4.93
C ALA A 534 7.37 -13.83 4.61
N ILE A 535 7.99 -13.04 5.48
CA ILE A 535 9.30 -12.40 5.25
C ILE A 535 10.42 -13.39 4.81
N PRO A 536 10.55 -14.61 5.38
CA PRO A 536 11.52 -15.61 4.91
C PRO A 536 11.43 -15.97 3.43
N ALA A 537 10.29 -15.73 2.76
CA ALA A 537 10.19 -15.93 1.32
C ALA A 537 11.16 -15.04 0.51
N LEU A 538 11.61 -13.90 1.04
CA LEU A 538 12.60 -13.04 0.36
C LEU A 538 13.94 -13.74 0.11
N ILE A 539 14.36 -14.61 1.04
CA ILE A 539 15.68 -15.27 1.01
C ILE A 539 15.61 -16.74 0.59
N LYS A 540 14.43 -17.26 0.21
CA LYS A 540 14.33 -18.61 -0.36
C LYS A 540 15.11 -18.68 -1.67
N GLU A 541 15.87 -19.76 -1.85
CA GLU A 541 16.76 -19.94 -3.01
C GLU A 541 16.03 -19.74 -4.35
N LYS A 542 14.79 -20.24 -4.48
CA LYS A 542 13.97 -20.05 -5.70
C LYS A 542 13.68 -18.58 -6.00
N ASN A 543 13.51 -17.76 -4.97
CA ASN A 543 13.11 -16.35 -5.07
C ASN A 543 14.33 -15.44 -5.27
N VAL A 544 15.46 -15.78 -4.64
CA VAL A 544 16.75 -15.14 -4.91
C VAL A 544 17.15 -15.34 -6.37
N LYS A 545 17.10 -16.59 -6.86
CA LYS A 545 17.40 -16.90 -8.28
C LYS A 545 16.50 -16.16 -9.25
N LEU A 546 15.21 -16.04 -8.94
CA LEU A 546 14.25 -15.26 -9.74
C LEU A 546 14.71 -13.80 -9.87
N MET A 547 14.96 -13.14 -8.74
CA MET A 547 15.29 -11.71 -8.72
C MET A 547 16.65 -11.43 -9.38
N GLU A 548 17.65 -12.30 -9.18
CA GLU A 548 18.96 -12.20 -9.80
C GLU A 548 18.92 -12.43 -11.31
N LYS A 549 18.16 -13.45 -11.77
CA LYS A 549 18.00 -13.76 -13.20
C LYS A 549 17.48 -12.55 -13.99
N HIS A 550 16.54 -11.82 -13.42
CA HIS A 550 15.96 -10.63 -14.05
C HIS A 550 16.69 -9.33 -13.71
N GLY A 551 17.77 -9.39 -12.91
CA GLY A 551 18.57 -8.23 -12.54
C GLY A 551 17.79 -7.19 -11.71
N VAL A 552 16.74 -7.61 -10.99
CA VAL A 552 15.87 -6.69 -10.23
C VAL A 552 16.44 -6.44 -8.85
N LEU A 553 16.76 -7.50 -8.12
CA LEU A 553 17.47 -7.47 -6.84
C LEU A 553 18.54 -8.57 -6.81
N ASN A 554 19.70 -8.25 -6.24
CA ASN A 554 20.74 -9.23 -5.93
C ASN A 554 20.50 -9.87 -4.55
N LYS A 555 21.23 -10.95 -4.24
CA LYS A 555 21.13 -11.63 -2.94
C LYS A 555 21.31 -10.70 -1.73
N ALA A 556 22.29 -9.81 -1.75
CA ALA A 556 22.56 -8.89 -0.63
C ALA A 556 21.41 -7.88 -0.44
N GLU A 557 20.84 -7.37 -1.52
CA GLU A 557 19.66 -6.48 -1.48
C GLU A 557 18.42 -7.21 -0.92
N LEU A 558 18.26 -8.51 -1.18
CA LEU A 558 17.18 -9.32 -0.61
C LEU A 558 17.38 -9.61 0.87
N GLU A 559 18.59 -9.98 1.29
CA GLU A 559 18.95 -10.19 2.69
C GLU A 559 18.76 -8.91 3.51
N SER A 560 19.14 -7.76 2.94
CA SER A 560 18.89 -6.45 3.54
C SER A 560 17.40 -6.19 3.81
N ARG A 561 16.55 -6.41 2.80
CA ARG A 561 15.10 -6.21 2.92
C ARG A 561 14.48 -7.19 3.91
N TYR A 562 14.99 -8.41 3.98
CA TYR A 562 14.59 -9.40 4.97
C TYR A 562 14.85 -8.90 6.39
N GLU A 563 16.08 -8.43 6.67
CA GLU A 563 16.45 -7.90 7.99
C GLU A 563 15.64 -6.64 8.35
N ILE A 564 15.52 -5.68 7.42
CA ILE A 564 14.74 -4.45 7.64
C ILE A 564 13.27 -4.76 7.94
N SER A 565 12.68 -5.73 7.23
CA SER A 565 11.27 -6.09 7.43
C SER A 565 11.03 -6.71 8.81
N LEU A 566 11.93 -7.59 9.27
CA LEU A 566 11.86 -8.18 10.61
C LEU A 566 12.10 -7.14 11.70
N GLU A 567 13.10 -6.28 11.53
CA GLU A 567 13.40 -5.21 12.47
C GLU A 567 12.24 -4.22 12.59
N ASN A 568 11.64 -3.83 11.45
CA ASN A 568 10.46 -2.98 11.44
C ASN A 568 9.28 -3.62 12.17
N TYR A 569 9.06 -4.94 11.99
CA TYR A 569 8.03 -5.66 12.73
C TYR A 569 8.27 -5.61 14.23
N VAL A 570 9.47 -5.99 14.68
CA VAL A 570 9.88 -5.96 16.08
C VAL A 570 9.71 -4.57 16.68
N LYS A 571 10.20 -3.53 16.01
CA LYS A 571 10.10 -2.14 16.48
C LYS A 571 8.66 -1.68 16.60
N THR A 572 7.82 -1.99 15.61
CA THR A 572 6.40 -1.58 15.61
C THR A 572 5.66 -2.19 16.80
N ILE A 573 5.73 -3.52 16.96
CA ILE A 573 5.05 -4.20 18.08
C ILE A 573 5.61 -3.76 19.43
N ASN A 574 6.92 -3.49 19.52
CA ASN A 574 7.51 -2.96 20.76
C ASN A 574 6.99 -1.56 21.11
N ILE A 575 6.90 -0.63 20.14
CA ILE A 575 6.35 0.71 20.35
C ILE A 575 4.90 0.62 20.79
N GLU A 576 4.12 -0.27 20.17
CA GLU A 576 2.74 -0.53 20.57
C GLU A 576 2.65 -1.07 22.00
N ALA A 577 3.44 -2.08 22.36
CA ALA A 577 3.45 -2.67 23.70
C ALA A 577 3.84 -1.65 24.78
N LEU A 578 4.88 -0.84 24.54
CA LEU A 578 5.32 0.21 25.46
C LEU A 578 4.26 1.31 25.61
N THR A 579 3.63 1.71 24.52
CA THR A 579 2.53 2.70 24.54
C THR A 579 1.32 2.15 25.30
N MET A 580 0.99 0.87 25.09
CA MET A 580 -0.08 0.17 25.79
C MET A 580 0.17 0.14 27.30
N LEU A 581 1.39 -0.22 27.71
CA LEU A 581 1.80 -0.24 29.12
C LEU A 581 1.72 1.14 29.75
N ASP A 582 2.15 2.19 29.05
CA ASP A 582 2.08 3.57 29.54
C ASP A 582 0.63 4.02 29.77
N ILE A 583 -0.25 3.80 28.78
CA ILE A 583 -1.69 4.11 28.89
C ILE A 583 -2.34 3.30 30.01
N ALA A 584 -2.08 1.99 30.05
CA ALA A 584 -2.65 1.10 31.06
C ALA A 584 -2.27 1.52 32.48
N LYS A 585 -0.98 1.80 32.72
CA LYS A 585 -0.45 2.16 34.04
C LYS A 585 -0.81 3.57 34.48
N ARG A 586 -0.78 4.54 33.57
CA ARG A 586 -0.86 5.97 33.92
C ARG A 586 -2.23 6.58 33.71
N GLN A 587 -3.12 5.94 32.94
CA GLN A 587 -4.43 6.48 32.60
C GLN A 587 -5.55 5.54 33.04
N ILE A 588 -5.62 4.33 32.49
CA ILE A 588 -6.76 3.41 32.71
C ILE A 588 -6.80 2.90 34.16
N LEU A 589 -5.67 2.36 34.66
CA LEU A 589 -5.63 1.78 36.01
C LEU A 589 -5.98 2.83 37.10
N PRO A 590 -5.41 4.06 37.10
CA PRO A 590 -5.81 5.09 38.06
C PRO A 590 -7.29 5.49 37.95
N ALA A 591 -7.84 5.59 36.72
CA ALA A 591 -9.24 5.92 36.51
C ALA A 591 -10.18 4.84 37.10
N ALA A 592 -9.86 3.57 36.85
CA ALA A 592 -10.62 2.44 37.40
C ALA A 592 -10.54 2.38 38.94
N VAL A 593 -9.36 2.61 39.53
CA VAL A 593 -9.20 2.66 41.00
C VAL A 593 -9.99 3.81 41.62
N ASN A 594 -9.97 4.99 40.99
CA ASN A 594 -10.76 6.14 41.43
C ASN A 594 -12.27 5.83 41.40
N PHE A 595 -12.74 5.20 40.32
CA PHE A 595 -14.13 4.76 40.22
C PHE A 595 -14.52 3.76 41.31
N ALA A 596 -13.68 2.75 41.57
CA ALA A 596 -13.88 1.79 42.66
C ALA A 596 -13.95 2.48 44.04
N THR A 597 -13.11 3.49 44.27
CA THR A 597 -13.13 4.28 45.51
C THR A 597 -14.45 5.04 45.66
N LYS A 598 -14.93 5.71 44.60
CA LYS A 598 -16.24 6.39 44.64
C LYS A 598 -17.40 5.44 44.95
N ILE A 599 -17.38 4.23 44.39
CA ILE A 599 -18.40 3.20 44.68
C ILE A 599 -18.33 2.77 46.16
N ALA A 600 -17.12 2.52 46.67
CA ALA A 600 -16.92 2.15 48.07
C ALA A 600 -17.36 3.25 49.05
N GLU A 601 -17.05 4.52 48.75
CA GLU A 601 -17.51 5.68 49.50
C GLU A 601 -19.03 5.81 49.50
N SER A 602 -19.67 5.55 48.36
CA SER A 602 -21.14 5.51 48.22
C SER A 602 -21.75 4.44 49.13
N ILE A 603 -21.23 3.20 49.09
CA ILE A 603 -21.69 2.09 49.94
C ILE A 603 -21.56 2.46 51.42
N ASN A 604 -20.43 3.02 51.83
CA ASN A 604 -20.19 3.42 53.21
C ASN A 604 -21.14 4.54 53.65
N SER A 605 -21.37 5.53 52.79
CA SER A 605 -22.28 6.65 53.05
C SER A 605 -23.73 6.18 53.21
N VAL A 606 -24.18 5.25 52.35
CA VAL A 606 -25.52 4.67 52.43
C VAL A 606 -25.68 3.84 53.71
N LYS A 607 -24.71 2.99 54.05
CA LYS A 607 -24.72 2.21 55.30
C LYS A 607 -24.74 3.10 56.55
N ALA A 608 -24.03 4.22 56.52
CA ALA A 608 -23.96 5.15 57.65
C ALA A 608 -25.31 5.82 58.01
N THR A 609 -26.29 5.81 57.10
CA THR A 609 -27.64 6.35 57.37
C THR A 609 -28.43 5.53 58.41
N GLY A 610 -28.04 4.27 58.64
CA GLY A 610 -28.77 3.34 59.52
C GLY A 610 -30.09 2.83 58.93
N LEU A 611 -30.43 3.18 57.69
CA LEU A 611 -31.62 2.68 56.99
C LEU A 611 -31.34 1.29 56.39
N ASN A 612 -32.32 0.38 56.48
CA ASN A 612 -32.23 -0.94 55.86
C ASN A 612 -32.61 -0.86 54.37
N VAL A 613 -31.66 -0.41 53.55
CA VAL A 613 -31.81 -0.26 52.09
C VAL A 613 -31.01 -1.31 51.33
N ASP A 614 -31.52 -1.75 50.18
CA ASP A 614 -30.83 -2.71 49.32
C ASP A 614 -29.62 -2.05 48.64
N ILE A 615 -28.44 -2.62 48.86
CA ILE A 615 -27.14 -2.15 48.34
C ILE A 615 -26.46 -3.20 47.44
N SER A 616 -27.22 -4.20 46.97
CA SER A 616 -26.71 -5.29 46.14
C SER A 616 -26.08 -4.79 44.84
N ALA A 617 -26.69 -3.78 44.19
CA ALA A 617 -26.19 -3.21 42.95
C ALA A 617 -24.80 -2.56 43.10
N GLN A 618 -24.60 -1.72 44.11
CA GLN A 618 -23.31 -1.06 44.36
C GLN A 618 -22.24 -2.08 44.77
N THR A 619 -22.62 -3.06 45.59
CA THR A 619 -21.70 -4.10 46.06
C THR A 619 -21.23 -4.98 44.89
N GLY A 620 -22.16 -5.44 44.03
CA GLY A 620 -21.83 -6.22 42.85
C GLY A 620 -20.95 -5.46 41.86
N LEU A 621 -21.24 -4.17 41.61
CA LEU A 621 -20.41 -3.33 40.75
C LEU A 621 -18.99 -3.14 41.33
N LEU A 622 -18.86 -2.96 42.65
CA LEU A 622 -17.55 -2.85 43.29
C LEU A 622 -16.75 -4.15 43.17
N GLU A 623 -17.40 -5.30 43.36
CA GLU A 623 -16.78 -6.63 43.21
C GLU A 623 -16.27 -6.84 41.77
N GLU A 624 -17.11 -6.53 40.77
CA GLU A 624 -16.75 -6.64 39.35
C GLU A 624 -15.57 -5.74 38.98
N VAL A 625 -15.66 -4.44 39.29
CA VAL A 625 -14.60 -3.47 39.00
C VAL A 625 -13.30 -3.84 39.73
N SER A 626 -13.37 -4.26 40.99
CA SER A 626 -12.18 -4.65 41.77
C SER A 626 -11.51 -5.90 41.21
N SER A 627 -12.30 -6.87 40.75
CA SER A 627 -11.80 -8.07 40.07
C SER A 627 -11.06 -7.70 38.78
N LEU A 628 -11.68 -6.87 37.94
CA LEU A 628 -11.07 -6.41 36.69
C LEU A 628 -9.81 -5.57 36.92
N ILE A 629 -9.77 -4.70 37.95
CA ILE A 629 -8.55 -3.95 38.32
C ILE A 629 -7.41 -4.90 38.67
N SER A 630 -7.68 -5.94 39.46
CA SER A 630 -6.68 -6.94 39.84
C SER A 630 -6.15 -7.70 38.62
N GLU A 631 -7.05 -8.15 37.75
CA GLU A 631 -6.72 -8.84 36.51
C GLU A 631 -5.92 -7.94 35.54
N PHE A 632 -6.33 -6.68 35.40
CA PHE A 632 -5.66 -5.69 34.57
C PHE A 632 -4.24 -5.43 35.08
N LYS A 633 -4.06 -5.23 36.39
CA LYS A 633 -2.74 -5.01 36.99
C LYS A 633 -1.82 -6.22 36.84
N LYS A 634 -2.37 -7.45 36.97
CA LYS A 634 -1.63 -8.69 36.71
C LYS A 634 -1.14 -8.71 35.25
N ASN A 635 -2.03 -8.50 34.28
CA ASN A 635 -1.68 -8.55 32.85
C ASN A 635 -0.74 -7.41 32.41
N ILE A 636 -0.80 -6.23 33.03
CA ILE A 636 0.22 -5.19 32.86
C ILE A 636 1.61 -5.74 33.20
N SER A 637 1.71 -6.48 34.31
CA SER A 637 2.98 -7.01 34.80
C SER A 637 3.48 -8.16 33.91
N GLU A 638 2.56 -8.99 33.41
CA GLU A 638 2.89 -10.05 32.44
C GLU A 638 3.41 -9.50 31.11
N LEU A 639 2.74 -8.47 30.55
CA LEU A 639 3.20 -7.81 29.32
C LEU A 639 4.55 -7.12 29.52
N GLU A 640 4.75 -6.44 30.65
CA GLU A 640 6.03 -5.81 30.99
C GLU A 640 7.18 -6.83 31.08
N ASN A 641 6.93 -7.99 31.70
CA ASN A 641 7.93 -9.07 31.74
C ASN A 641 8.26 -9.60 30.34
N ALA A 642 7.25 -9.82 29.50
CA ALA A 642 7.46 -10.28 28.12
C ALA A 642 8.26 -9.27 27.27
N VAL A 643 7.97 -7.97 27.40
CA VAL A 643 8.73 -6.91 26.70
C VAL A 643 10.18 -6.84 27.20
N ASN A 644 10.40 -6.98 28.50
CA ASN A 644 11.74 -7.00 29.09
C ASN A 644 12.54 -8.23 28.64
N GLU A 645 11.92 -9.41 28.57
CA GLU A 645 12.53 -10.62 28.05
C GLU A 645 12.90 -10.44 26.56
N ALA A 646 11.96 -9.95 25.75
CA ALA A 646 12.18 -9.70 24.32
C ALA A 646 13.32 -8.70 24.06
N SER A 647 13.47 -7.70 24.93
CA SER A 647 14.53 -6.69 24.83
C SER A 647 15.92 -7.26 25.14
N ASN A 648 16.00 -8.20 26.08
CA ASN A 648 17.25 -8.85 26.50
C ASN A 648 17.60 -10.10 25.67
N MET A 649 16.76 -10.46 24.69
CA MET A 649 16.95 -11.64 23.87
C MET A 649 18.13 -11.45 22.90
N ASN A 650 19.18 -12.26 23.08
CA ASN A 650 20.33 -12.35 22.18
C ASN A 650 20.11 -13.47 21.14
N SER A 651 19.16 -13.26 20.23
CA SER A 651 18.87 -14.17 19.12
C SER A 651 18.99 -13.45 17.77
N ASP A 652 18.87 -14.20 16.68
CA ASP A 652 18.67 -13.62 15.36
C ASP A 652 17.33 -12.85 15.25
N SER A 653 17.24 -11.99 14.23
CA SER A 653 16.09 -11.12 13.98
C SER A 653 14.78 -11.87 13.80
N TYR A 654 14.80 -13.08 13.21
CA TYR A 654 13.60 -13.86 12.94
C TYR A 654 13.05 -14.50 14.21
N SER A 655 13.92 -15.10 15.02
CA SER A 655 13.55 -15.62 16.34
C SER A 655 12.96 -14.51 17.21
N LYS A 656 13.53 -13.31 17.16
CA LYS A 656 13.02 -12.13 17.87
C LYS A 656 11.65 -11.71 17.36
N ALA A 657 11.46 -11.61 16.04
CA ALA A 657 10.16 -11.32 15.45
C ALA A 657 9.09 -12.36 15.82
N CYS A 658 9.44 -13.65 15.85
CA CYS A 658 8.55 -14.72 16.32
C CYS A 658 8.14 -14.50 17.78
N TYR A 659 9.09 -14.18 18.68
CA TYR A 659 8.76 -13.92 20.09
C TYR A 659 7.80 -12.73 20.25
N TYR A 660 8.03 -11.63 19.52
CA TYR A 660 7.12 -10.48 19.54
C TYR A 660 5.71 -10.85 19.04
N ARG A 661 5.59 -11.65 17.98
CA ARG A 661 4.31 -12.13 17.46
C ARG A 661 3.60 -13.10 18.42
N ASP A 662 4.32 -14.09 18.94
CA ASP A 662 3.71 -15.22 19.66
C ASP A 662 3.47 -14.90 21.14
N VAL A 663 4.33 -14.09 21.74
CA VAL A 663 4.30 -13.79 23.18
C VAL A 663 3.83 -12.36 23.44
N VAL A 664 4.57 -11.35 22.98
CA VAL A 664 4.29 -9.94 23.33
C VAL A 664 2.91 -9.52 22.80
N PHE A 665 2.65 -9.76 21.52
CA PHE A 665 1.39 -9.40 20.88
C PHE A 665 0.18 -10.14 21.48
N THR A 666 0.33 -11.44 21.78
CA THR A 666 -0.70 -12.22 22.49
C THR A 666 -1.04 -11.61 23.85
N LYS A 667 -0.02 -11.20 24.62
CA LYS A 667 -0.21 -10.54 25.93
C LYS A 667 -0.84 -9.16 25.80
N MET A 668 -0.54 -8.42 24.73
CA MET A 668 -1.26 -7.18 24.41
C MET A 668 -2.75 -7.46 24.18
N GLY A 669 -3.10 -8.51 23.42
CA GLY A 669 -4.49 -8.90 23.20
C GLY A 669 -5.26 -9.13 24.50
N ILE A 670 -4.69 -9.90 25.42
CA ILE A 670 -5.29 -10.18 26.73
C ILE A 670 -5.47 -8.90 27.56
N LEU A 671 -4.43 -8.05 27.61
CA LEU A 671 -4.50 -6.78 28.34
C LEU A 671 -5.59 -5.86 27.76
N ARG A 672 -5.73 -5.83 26.43
CA ARG A 672 -6.74 -5.05 25.72
C ARG A 672 -8.14 -5.48 26.14
N GLU A 673 -8.43 -6.78 26.09
CA GLU A 673 -9.77 -7.31 26.42
C GLU A 673 -10.25 -6.86 27.81
N ILE A 674 -9.35 -6.82 28.79
CA ILE A 674 -9.69 -6.36 30.15
C ILE A 674 -9.88 -4.84 30.18
N GLY A 675 -9.03 -4.08 29.48
CA GLY A 675 -9.16 -2.63 29.35
C GLY A 675 -10.48 -2.21 28.67
N ASP A 676 -10.88 -2.92 27.62
CA ASP A 676 -12.13 -2.68 26.89
C ASP A 676 -13.35 -3.02 27.77
N LYS A 677 -13.27 -4.04 28.64
CA LYS A 677 -14.30 -4.30 29.66
C LYS A 677 -14.40 -3.17 30.69
N LEU A 678 -13.26 -2.66 31.17
CA LEU A 678 -13.22 -1.53 32.10
C LEU A 678 -13.87 -0.28 31.49
N GLU A 679 -13.68 -0.01 30.19
CA GLU A 679 -14.34 1.10 29.48
C GLU A 679 -15.87 1.02 29.57
N SER A 680 -16.44 -0.20 29.50
CA SER A 680 -17.89 -0.41 29.49
C SER A 680 -18.59 -0.22 30.84
N ILE A 681 -17.83 -0.18 31.94
CA ILE A 681 -18.38 -0.11 33.31
C ILE A 681 -17.91 1.13 34.09
N VAL A 682 -16.74 1.67 33.77
CA VAL A 682 -16.23 2.88 34.43
C VAL A 682 -17.03 4.09 33.97
N ASP A 683 -17.37 4.97 34.92
CA ASP A 683 -18.04 6.23 34.64
C ASP A 683 -17.34 7.03 33.53
N ALA A 684 -18.12 7.44 32.52
CA ALA A 684 -17.63 8.18 31.36
C ALA A 684 -16.93 9.49 31.74
N GLU A 685 -17.30 10.13 32.85
CA GLU A 685 -16.61 11.34 33.34
C GLU A 685 -15.20 11.05 33.87
N LEU A 686 -14.93 9.82 34.32
CA LEU A 686 -13.64 9.37 34.81
C LEU A 686 -12.80 8.69 33.73
N TRP A 687 -13.42 8.23 32.65
CA TRP A 687 -12.72 7.51 31.60
C TRP A 687 -11.77 8.44 30.82
N PRO A 688 -10.47 8.11 30.70
CA PRO A 688 -9.48 9.07 30.23
C PRO A 688 -9.37 9.17 28.69
N LEU A 689 -9.99 8.25 27.95
CA LEU A 689 -9.83 8.15 26.49
C LEU A 689 -11.16 8.41 25.77
N PRO A 690 -11.17 9.16 24.65
CA PRO A 690 -12.34 9.19 23.78
C PRO A 690 -12.76 7.79 23.33
N THR A 691 -14.07 7.52 23.40
CA THR A 691 -14.65 6.23 22.98
C THR A 691 -14.67 6.11 21.46
N TYR A 692 -14.91 4.92 20.93
CA TYR A 692 -15.11 4.74 19.49
C TYR A 692 -16.33 5.50 18.97
N ALA A 693 -17.40 5.59 19.76
CA ALA A 693 -18.58 6.36 19.39
C ALA A 693 -18.24 7.84 19.18
N ASP A 694 -17.43 8.41 20.09
CA ASP A 694 -16.98 9.80 19.99
C ASP A 694 -16.13 10.05 18.74
N MET A 695 -15.23 9.12 18.41
CA MET A 695 -14.30 9.32 17.31
C MET A 695 -14.91 9.05 15.94
N LEU A 696 -15.80 8.07 15.82
CA LEU A 696 -16.30 7.58 14.53
C LEU A 696 -17.55 8.30 14.01
N PHE A 697 -18.35 8.90 14.90
CA PHE A 697 -19.62 9.52 14.52
C PHE A 697 -19.65 11.05 14.65
N ASN A 698 -18.84 11.62 15.56
CA ASN A 698 -18.81 13.08 15.82
C ASN A 698 -17.76 13.82 14.96
N ILE A 699 -17.79 13.59 13.64
CA ILE A 699 -16.89 14.22 12.66
C ILE A 699 -17.59 15.26 11.81
#